data_AF-A0A166Y7F2-F1
#
_entry.id   AF-A0A166Y7F2-F1
#
_cell.length_a   1.000
_cell.length_b   1.000
_cell.length_c   1.000
_cell.angle_alpha   90.00
_cell.angle_beta   90.00
_cell.angle_gamma   90.00
#
_symmetry.space_group_name_H-M   'P 1'
#
loop_
_entity.id
_entity.type
_entity.pdbx_description
1 polymer ?
#
loop_
_entity_poly.entity_id
_entity_poly.type
_entity_poly.pdbx_seq_one_letter_code
_entity_poly.pdbx_strand_id
1 'polypeptide(L)'
;MAVTAETEQRTRAFVRDLPSWIPTIPPFEGEATLDAAAIAADFLARFSSAVGEGDWGAFGALFAEQCFWRDSLTLTFDKRTLHTRDSVVEAWRTLAGSRRPSAFSKEKDEHMTMDAAWVRMGPTLGTLDVPFTFRTEAPGSKCIGQAKLIPTPEGGWTVYILATAVVELEEKPFGPLPRTSPSLIDASQRGRPEAQGLPRLRDGAVLDAVVVGGSCNGIANAIRLDAGGADVVVFDTEARAGGNWSTKRYEGVMLHHPAFMIQLPRFPVPKEGYPNYLSGSDLTRYVSSAVEELRLPFFGGVEVTGNVWDEGRKLWGVTVRDVLTGEVAKLEARNLVLSTGFIFGHEDPKVPALEGRELFRGPVQHTTEFRNPEGYRGKRVLVVGSGNSAHDVAGRLALDPEVTSVTLLQRSATVLMDFENIEPVITMRYRGDVPVDTADFAEGAMPVGVLRDVSRAVMGGIIAATEERCRALEGVGYLVDRAPCLMTRLFEDKGRSFYVDHPKTFDLVFGGKIKIARGEARGFVEEGVVVVDRETGEERVVEADGVVLATGYDVVDLPRKYKETGFVDGSTADKLVNISMFGVDREGEVPGLTTFSGHPNLYFSGVGILNCRTSRTTIAGSVEIPRMLNGLWQLAGGHDQDIDVAAAAEAMGPLIDADLDGFDMADHYGPAELVVGHHNHSSRRPIAAFTKWCPPESGDKSFATAEAAVNLALRRMKQETITLMQYHVWDYTDDTYLCNLMHLRTLQQQGKISQIGLTNVDAAHLELLVHSGYPIATNQVSCSVIDRRLVRGRMAEVCVRHGVGVLAYGTLLGGFLGEKWVDAPEPTDTEGLNWSLRKYLRFIRVAGGWAPFQRVLKAVANVARKHGVPVAAVAMRWVLDIPVVKAVIIGARLTKESGKYMAGNLTAFGFSLDDADRAAIAEAQEGLTDIPGDCGDEYRRPPFLTASGDLSDHITGRDERRKIEEAITSGHRVEYHSGSKWEPIAGYSRAVRVGNIIRVSGTTANPPAELGSQLAVVGGVSARSQTVAVFDIIERALKRLGGSMSEVVRTRVMIRREQDVVEVSEAHGWVFQCHRVRPANTLTTAGLIGDEMLVEIEAEADVGSGESVFVVE
;
A
#
# COMPACT_ATOMS: atom_id res chain seq x y z
N MET A 1 2.28 17.45 -28.74
CA MET A 1 3.25 18.45 -29.22
C MET A 1 4.62 18.03 -28.72
N ALA A 2 5.57 17.99 -29.63
CA ALA A 2 6.91 17.47 -29.40
C ALA A 2 7.69 18.40 -28.47
N VAL A 3 8.15 17.90 -27.32
CA VAL A 3 9.34 18.46 -26.67
C VAL A 3 10.53 17.94 -27.46
N THR A 4 10.75 18.52 -28.64
CA THR A 4 12.04 18.54 -29.32
C THR A 4 12.90 19.63 -28.67
N ALA A 5 13.13 19.52 -27.37
CA ALA A 5 14.39 20.04 -26.87
C ALA A 5 15.42 19.00 -27.32
N GLU A 6 16.37 19.40 -28.15
CA GLU A 6 17.57 18.62 -28.38
C GLU A 6 18.15 18.31 -27.00
N THR A 7 17.84 17.14 -26.43
CA THR A 7 18.52 16.66 -25.24
C THR A 7 19.94 16.41 -25.69
N GLU A 8 20.80 17.38 -25.40
CA GLU A 8 22.24 17.28 -25.54
C GLU A 8 22.65 15.90 -25.03
N GLN A 9 23.39 15.15 -25.84
CA GLN A 9 23.72 13.76 -25.55
C GLN A 9 24.39 13.73 -24.16
N ARG A 10 23.71 13.12 -23.18
CA ARG A 10 24.12 13.15 -21.76
C ARG A 10 25.53 12.58 -21.63
N THR A 11 26.49 13.46 -21.44
CA THR A 11 27.90 13.09 -21.36
C THR A 11 28.20 12.58 -19.96
N ARG A 12 28.83 11.40 -19.87
CA ARG A 12 29.22 10.81 -18.59
C ARG A 12 30.25 11.69 -17.87
N ALA A 13 30.11 11.78 -16.56
CA ALA A 13 30.99 12.45 -15.63
C ALA A 13 31.40 11.49 -14.52
N PHE A 14 32.52 11.79 -13.85
CA PHE A 14 32.89 11.06 -12.65
C PHE A 14 32.02 11.55 -11.49
N VAL A 15 31.60 10.63 -10.62
CA VAL A 15 30.89 10.91 -9.37
C VAL A 15 31.67 11.90 -8.52
N ARG A 16 33.01 11.82 -8.50
CA ARG A 16 33.87 12.76 -7.77
C ARG A 16 33.80 14.21 -8.27
N ASP A 17 33.39 14.41 -9.53
CA ASP A 17 33.29 15.73 -10.16
C ASP A 17 31.87 16.32 -10.05
N LEU A 18 30.91 15.55 -9.53
CA LEU A 18 29.54 16.04 -9.36
C LEU A 18 29.46 17.18 -8.35
N PRO A 19 28.58 18.17 -8.60
CA PRO A 19 28.29 19.21 -7.63
C PRO A 19 27.77 18.58 -6.35
N SER A 20 28.32 19.02 -5.23
CA SER A 20 27.91 18.63 -3.91
C SER A 20 28.08 19.83 -3.00
N TRP A 21 27.09 20.05 -2.16
CA TRP A 21 27.16 21.03 -1.12
C TRP A 21 26.50 20.46 0.12
N ILE A 22 27.28 20.20 1.15
CA ILE A 22 26.75 19.77 2.44
C ILE A 22 26.68 21.00 3.34
N PRO A 23 25.48 21.53 3.66
CA PRO A 23 25.36 22.61 4.60
C PRO A 23 25.83 22.16 5.98
N THR A 24 26.69 22.96 6.61
CA THR A 24 27.09 22.76 8.01
C THR A 24 26.03 23.37 8.91
N ILE A 25 25.09 22.55 9.35
CA ILE A 25 24.04 22.90 10.31
C ILE A 25 24.37 22.21 11.64
N PRO A 26 25.18 22.85 12.50
CA PRO A 26 25.44 22.32 13.83
C PRO A 26 24.15 22.33 14.66
N PRO A 27 24.09 21.57 15.76
CA PRO A 27 22.98 21.66 16.66
C PRO A 27 22.80 23.08 17.18
N PHE A 28 21.55 23.55 17.22
CA PHE A 28 21.23 24.91 17.66
C PHE A 28 20.15 24.92 18.74
N GLU A 29 20.12 26.02 19.50
CA GLU A 29 19.15 26.18 20.57
C GLU A 29 17.73 26.20 20.00
N GLY A 30 16.87 25.31 20.53
CA GLY A 30 15.50 25.15 20.04
C GLY A 30 15.31 24.16 18.89
N GLU A 31 16.37 23.50 18.42
CA GLU A 31 16.30 22.48 17.35
C GLU A 31 15.31 21.34 17.68
N ALA A 32 15.33 20.83 18.92
CA ALA A 32 14.45 19.76 19.36
C ALA A 32 12.98 20.20 19.54
N THR A 33 12.72 21.50 19.52
CA THR A 33 11.41 22.11 19.74
C THR A 33 10.90 22.86 18.51
N LEU A 34 11.46 22.58 17.33
CA LEU A 34 11.02 23.16 16.07
C LEU A 34 9.56 22.80 15.77
N ASP A 35 8.75 23.80 15.45
CA ASP A 35 7.41 23.59 14.90
C ASP A 35 7.53 23.29 13.40
N ALA A 36 7.90 22.04 13.10
CA ALA A 36 8.05 21.52 11.75
C ALA A 36 6.79 21.75 10.90
N ALA A 37 5.61 21.61 11.49
CA ALA A 37 4.33 21.74 10.80
C ALA A 37 4.03 23.19 10.41
N ALA A 38 4.27 24.15 11.30
CA ALA A 38 4.08 25.57 11.01
C ALA A 38 5.06 26.06 9.93
N ILE A 39 6.33 25.66 10.02
CA ILE A 39 7.35 26.02 9.02
C ILE A 39 7.00 25.42 7.66
N ALA A 40 6.59 24.14 7.63
CA ALA A 40 6.16 23.48 6.41
C ALA A 40 4.94 24.17 5.77
N ALA A 41 3.96 24.58 6.57
CA ALA A 41 2.77 25.26 6.09
C ALA A 41 3.09 26.65 5.49
N ASP A 42 3.95 27.44 6.15
CA ASP A 42 4.42 28.73 5.61
C ASP A 42 5.16 28.54 4.28
N PHE A 43 6.12 27.61 4.25
CA PHE A 43 6.87 27.28 3.06
C PHE A 43 5.93 26.91 1.90
N LEU A 44 5.01 25.96 2.12
CA LEU A 44 4.15 25.46 1.04
C LEU A 44 3.17 26.52 0.53
N ALA A 45 2.66 27.40 1.41
CA ALA A 45 1.81 28.52 1.00
C ALA A 45 2.56 29.47 0.06
N ARG A 46 3.78 29.85 0.43
CA ARG A 46 4.64 30.73 -0.39
C ARG A 46 5.06 30.05 -1.69
N PHE A 47 5.41 28.76 -1.63
CA PHE A 47 5.75 27.95 -2.80
C PHE A 47 4.59 27.88 -3.79
N SER A 48 3.40 27.52 -3.31
CA SER A 48 2.18 27.42 -4.10
C SER A 48 1.79 28.76 -4.73
N SER A 49 1.84 29.86 -3.97
CA SER A 49 1.54 31.20 -4.48
C SER A 49 2.50 31.61 -5.60
N ALA A 50 3.81 31.44 -5.37
CA ALA A 50 4.82 31.85 -6.34
C ALA A 50 4.70 31.07 -7.66
N VAL A 51 4.45 29.76 -7.59
CA VAL A 51 4.23 28.93 -8.77
C VAL A 51 2.91 29.30 -9.47
N GLY A 52 1.82 29.48 -8.72
CA GLY A 52 0.49 29.77 -9.27
C GLY A 52 0.38 31.13 -9.95
N GLU A 53 1.08 32.15 -9.43
CA GLU A 53 1.12 33.51 -10.00
C GLU A 53 2.19 33.65 -11.09
N GLY A 54 3.08 32.67 -11.23
CA GLY A 54 4.26 32.77 -12.09
C GLY A 54 5.26 33.83 -11.60
N ASP A 55 5.30 34.10 -10.30
CA ASP A 55 6.30 34.98 -9.68
C ASP A 55 7.61 34.22 -9.42
N TRP A 56 8.43 34.17 -10.46
CA TRP A 56 9.72 33.49 -10.43
C TRP A 56 10.76 34.17 -9.51
N GLY A 57 10.54 35.45 -9.14
CA GLY A 57 11.36 36.15 -8.16
C GLY A 57 11.07 35.66 -6.74
N ALA A 58 9.78 35.60 -6.37
CA ALA A 58 9.34 35.03 -5.10
C ALA A 58 9.68 33.54 -5.00
N PHE A 59 9.51 32.78 -6.09
CA PHE A 59 9.88 31.37 -6.16
C PHE A 59 11.38 31.18 -5.89
N GLY A 60 12.24 31.94 -6.58
CA GLY A 60 13.69 31.86 -6.40
C GLY A 60 14.15 32.23 -4.99
N ALA A 61 13.47 33.18 -4.34
CA ALA A 61 13.77 33.57 -2.95
C ALA A 61 13.52 32.44 -1.92
N LEU A 62 12.79 31.38 -2.28
CA LEU A 62 12.60 30.21 -1.42
C LEU A 62 13.81 29.28 -1.39
N PHE A 63 14.70 29.33 -2.38
CA PHE A 63 15.80 28.36 -2.53
C PHE A 63 17.13 28.93 -2.06
N ALA A 64 18.01 28.09 -1.52
CA ALA A 64 19.39 28.49 -1.25
C ALA A 64 20.09 28.78 -2.58
N GLU A 65 21.11 29.66 -2.57
CA GLU A 65 21.94 29.88 -3.76
C GLU A 65 22.51 28.54 -4.27
N GLN A 66 23.00 27.73 -3.34
CA GLN A 66 23.39 26.34 -3.55
C GLN A 66 22.26 25.41 -3.12
N CYS A 67 21.45 25.00 -4.08
CA CYS A 67 20.36 24.05 -3.89
C CYS A 67 20.33 23.03 -5.03
N PHE A 68 19.50 22.01 -4.86
CA PHE A 68 19.24 20.99 -5.87
C PHE A 68 17.75 20.84 -6.12
N TRP A 69 17.37 20.54 -7.35
CA TRP A 69 16.06 20.01 -7.68
C TRP A 69 16.20 18.72 -8.47
N ARG A 70 15.73 17.63 -7.89
CA ARG A 70 15.64 16.33 -8.54
C ARG A 70 14.21 16.09 -9.02
N ASP A 71 14.02 16.10 -10.32
CA ASP A 71 12.73 15.82 -10.95
C ASP A 71 12.70 14.40 -11.51
N SER A 72 11.64 13.66 -11.18
CA SER A 72 11.32 12.35 -11.72
C SER A 72 10.01 12.42 -12.51
N LEU A 73 10.13 12.88 -13.76
CA LEU A 73 9.05 12.92 -14.76
C LEU A 73 7.92 13.93 -14.52
N THR A 74 7.96 14.79 -13.49
CA THR A 74 6.82 15.70 -13.22
C THR A 74 6.76 16.86 -14.21
N LEU A 75 7.86 17.59 -14.36
CA LEU A 75 7.93 18.76 -15.23
C LEU A 75 8.83 18.53 -16.43
N THR A 76 9.93 17.80 -16.23
CA THR A 76 10.98 17.62 -17.23
C THR A 76 10.72 16.45 -18.18
N PHE A 77 9.78 15.57 -17.85
CA PHE A 77 9.49 14.33 -18.59
C PHE A 77 10.71 13.40 -18.78
N ASP A 78 11.72 13.62 -17.95
CA ASP A 78 12.95 12.85 -17.85
C ASP A 78 13.31 12.77 -16.36
N LYS A 79 14.35 12.01 -16.01
CA LYS A 79 14.95 12.09 -14.69
C LYS A 79 16.07 13.12 -14.72
N ARG A 80 15.97 14.19 -13.95
CA ARG A 80 16.93 15.30 -13.96
C ARG A 80 17.30 15.72 -12.56
N THR A 81 18.54 16.19 -12.40
CA THR A 81 19.01 16.80 -11.16
C THR A 81 19.69 18.11 -11.48
N LEU A 82 18.96 19.20 -11.27
CA LEU A 82 19.43 20.56 -11.44
C LEU A 82 20.07 21.07 -10.16
N HIS A 83 21.04 21.98 -10.28
CA HIS A 83 21.76 22.56 -9.16
C HIS A 83 21.91 24.07 -9.34
N THR A 84 21.91 24.80 -8.23
CA THR A 84 21.79 26.27 -8.11
C THR A 84 20.37 26.80 -8.25
N ARG A 85 20.09 27.89 -7.50
CA ARG A 85 18.81 28.60 -7.55
C ARG A 85 18.42 28.98 -8.98
N ASP A 86 19.33 29.60 -9.72
CA ASP A 86 19.04 30.15 -11.05
C ASP A 86 18.62 29.06 -12.05
N SER A 87 19.28 27.90 -12.02
CA SER A 87 18.92 26.79 -12.91
C SER A 87 17.56 26.18 -12.57
N VAL A 88 17.24 26.08 -11.27
CA VAL A 88 15.95 25.57 -10.81
C VAL A 88 14.83 26.53 -11.20
N VAL A 89 15.02 27.84 -10.97
CA VAL A 89 14.04 28.88 -11.31
C VAL A 89 13.79 28.90 -12.83
N GLU A 90 14.85 28.88 -13.64
CA GLU A 90 14.70 28.93 -15.10
C GLU A 90 13.98 27.69 -15.66
N ALA A 91 14.27 26.51 -15.10
CA ALA A 91 13.61 25.28 -15.51
C ALA A 91 12.12 25.28 -15.13
N TRP A 92 11.77 25.68 -13.90
CA TRP A 92 10.36 25.83 -13.50
C TRP A 92 9.64 26.88 -14.35
N ARG A 93 10.27 28.04 -14.58
CA ARG A 93 9.74 29.09 -15.44
C ARG A 93 9.41 28.61 -16.85
N THR A 94 10.31 27.82 -17.43
CA THR A 94 10.17 27.29 -18.79
C THR A 94 9.09 26.21 -18.87
N LEU A 95 9.03 25.32 -17.88
CA LEU A 95 8.20 24.11 -17.94
C LEU A 95 6.78 24.33 -17.41
N ALA A 96 6.60 25.22 -16.43
CA ALA A 96 5.32 25.43 -15.76
C ALA A 96 4.21 25.91 -16.69
N GLY A 97 4.52 26.66 -17.76
CA GLY A 97 3.52 27.07 -18.74
C GLY A 97 2.90 25.90 -19.51
N SER A 98 3.69 24.85 -19.75
CA SER A 98 3.24 23.64 -20.47
C SER A 98 2.67 22.56 -19.55
N ARG A 99 3.22 22.45 -18.34
CA ARG A 99 2.89 21.39 -17.37
C ARG A 99 1.90 21.83 -16.31
N ARG A 100 1.69 23.13 -16.14
CA ARG A 100 0.71 23.76 -15.23
C ARG A 100 0.65 23.10 -13.85
N PRO A 101 1.79 23.04 -13.12
CA PRO A 101 1.80 22.45 -11.78
C PRO A 101 0.83 23.21 -10.86
N SER A 102 -0.04 22.48 -10.17
CA SER A 102 -1.13 23.06 -9.38
C SER A 102 -1.55 22.17 -8.22
N ALA A 103 -2.49 22.64 -7.41
CA ALA A 103 -3.08 21.88 -6.29
C ALA A 103 -2.04 21.36 -5.28
N PHE A 104 -1.03 22.19 -4.96
CA PHE A 104 -0.04 21.87 -3.92
C PHE A 104 -0.72 21.69 -2.56
N SER A 105 -0.49 20.55 -1.92
CA SER A 105 -1.11 20.22 -0.63
C SER A 105 -0.11 19.57 0.32
N LYS A 106 -0.20 19.94 1.60
CA LYS A 106 0.51 19.28 2.71
C LYS A 106 -0.27 18.10 3.28
N GLU A 107 -1.53 17.95 2.87
CA GLU A 107 -2.41 16.90 3.36
C GLU A 107 -1.91 15.55 2.85
N LYS A 108 -1.87 14.57 3.74
CA LYS A 108 -1.49 13.20 3.41
C LYS A 108 -2.54 12.55 2.53
N ASP A 109 -2.09 11.73 1.59
CA ASP A 109 -2.94 10.89 0.75
C ASP A 109 -2.35 9.48 0.59
N GLU A 110 -2.90 8.70 -0.34
CA GLU A 110 -2.47 7.33 -0.63
C GLU A 110 -1.04 7.23 -1.20
N HIS A 111 -0.46 8.34 -1.67
CA HIS A 111 0.86 8.39 -2.30
C HIS A 111 1.91 9.12 -1.45
N MET A 112 1.50 10.02 -0.54
CA MET A 112 2.39 10.75 0.36
C MET A 112 1.89 10.67 1.81
N THR A 113 2.50 9.78 2.59
CA THR A 113 2.10 9.50 3.99
C THR A 113 3.02 10.13 5.05
N MET A 114 4.12 10.76 4.63
CA MET A 114 5.11 11.37 5.53
C MET A 114 4.58 12.65 6.19
N ASP A 115 5.00 12.90 7.43
CA ASP A 115 4.89 14.22 8.07
C ASP A 115 6.10 15.09 7.79
N ALA A 116 5.94 16.40 7.94
CA ALA A 116 7.08 17.30 8.01
C ALA A 116 7.90 16.99 9.27
N ALA A 117 9.19 16.70 9.12
CA ALA A 117 10.03 16.27 10.22
C ALA A 117 11.44 16.83 10.11
N TRP A 118 12.00 17.18 11.27
CA TRP A 118 13.40 17.53 11.37
C TRP A 118 14.26 16.26 11.38
N VAL A 119 15.15 16.14 10.39
CA VAL A 119 15.97 14.94 10.16
C VAL A 119 17.44 15.29 10.31
N ARG A 120 18.11 14.60 11.23
CA ARG A 120 19.56 14.72 11.48
C ARG A 120 20.29 13.60 10.73
N MET A 121 21.23 13.96 9.85
CA MET A 121 22.04 13.03 9.05
C MET A 121 23.53 13.14 9.46
N GLY A 122 23.79 12.95 10.75
CA GLY A 122 25.13 13.12 11.35
C GLY A 122 25.23 14.38 12.20
N PRO A 123 26.41 14.66 12.80
CA PRO A 123 26.57 15.71 13.81
C PRO A 123 26.42 17.14 13.28
N THR A 124 26.60 17.35 11.98
CA THR A 124 26.66 18.70 11.37
C THR A 124 25.74 18.88 10.17
N LEU A 125 24.89 17.89 9.87
CA LEU A 125 23.92 17.98 8.78
C LEU A 125 22.55 17.68 9.31
N GLY A 126 21.61 18.56 9.01
CA GLY A 126 20.24 18.13 8.92
C GLY A 126 19.28 19.20 8.46
N THR A 127 18.09 18.73 8.18
CA THR A 127 17.12 19.38 7.32
C THR A 127 15.74 19.24 7.90
N LEU A 128 14.87 20.20 7.63
CA LEU A 128 13.45 20.03 7.81
C LEU A 128 12.89 19.44 6.51
N ASP A 129 12.56 18.16 6.54
CA ASP A 129 11.98 17.45 5.40
C ASP A 129 10.48 17.75 5.34
N VAL A 130 10.03 18.40 4.26
CA VAL A 130 8.65 18.87 4.05
C VAL A 130 8.02 18.13 2.87
N PRO A 131 7.21 17.09 3.10
CA PRO A 131 6.46 16.39 2.06
C PRO A 131 5.26 17.21 1.56
N PHE A 132 4.90 17.04 0.29
CA PHE A 132 3.70 17.63 -0.31
C PHE A 132 3.22 16.82 -1.53
N THR A 133 1.98 17.04 -1.96
CA THR A 133 1.39 16.50 -3.20
C THR A 133 1.03 17.63 -4.15
N PHE A 134 0.94 17.35 -5.45
CA PHE A 134 0.52 18.32 -6.47
C PHE A 134 0.06 17.60 -7.76
N ARG A 135 -0.43 18.37 -8.73
CA ARG A 135 -0.84 17.87 -10.06
C ARG A 135 -0.08 18.55 -11.19
N THR A 136 0.06 17.87 -12.33
CA THR A 136 0.52 18.47 -13.60
C THR A 136 -0.43 18.12 -14.75
N GLU A 137 -0.37 18.84 -15.86
CA GLU A 137 -1.15 18.66 -17.08
C GLU A 137 -0.28 18.19 -18.27
N ALA A 138 -0.93 17.59 -19.28
CA ALA A 138 -0.38 17.16 -20.57
C ALA A 138 0.76 16.10 -20.53
N PRO A 139 0.59 14.94 -19.87
CA PRO A 139 -0.66 14.38 -19.37
C PRO A 139 -1.00 14.83 -17.96
N GLY A 140 -2.27 14.69 -17.59
CA GLY A 140 -2.76 14.79 -16.23
C GLY A 140 -2.04 13.78 -15.35
N SER A 141 -1.32 14.27 -14.33
CA SER A 141 -0.55 13.40 -13.44
C SER A 141 -0.78 13.78 -11.99
N LYS A 142 -0.98 12.77 -11.14
CA LYS A 142 -0.77 12.92 -9.69
C LYS A 142 0.72 12.88 -9.40
N CYS A 143 1.18 13.82 -8.59
CA CYS A 143 2.59 13.98 -8.27
C CYS A 143 2.79 14.14 -6.76
N ILE A 144 3.96 13.69 -6.31
CA ILE A 144 4.44 13.88 -4.95
C ILE A 144 5.73 14.70 -4.95
N GLY A 145 6.00 15.39 -3.85
CA GLY A 145 7.24 16.13 -3.68
C GLY A 145 7.73 16.15 -2.23
N GLN A 146 9.01 16.44 -2.07
CA GLN A 146 9.64 16.67 -0.77
C GLN A 146 10.65 17.82 -0.90
N ALA A 147 10.51 18.84 -0.06
CA ALA A 147 11.47 19.91 0.10
C ALA A 147 12.27 19.70 1.39
N LYS A 148 13.60 19.63 1.30
CA LYS A 148 14.51 19.61 2.46
C LYS A 148 14.97 21.04 2.72
N LEU A 149 14.46 21.62 3.81
CA LEU A 149 14.76 23.00 4.17
C LEU A 149 15.94 23.06 5.15
N ILE A 150 16.71 24.15 5.04
CA ILE A 150 17.78 24.50 5.98
C ILE A 150 17.55 25.90 6.55
N PRO A 151 18.00 26.17 7.79
CA PRO A 151 17.86 27.49 8.39
C PRO A 151 18.80 28.51 7.72
N THR A 152 18.39 29.78 7.66
CA THR A 152 19.20 30.90 7.18
C THR A 152 19.78 31.71 8.35
N PRO A 153 20.94 32.38 8.18
CA PRO A 153 21.53 33.24 9.21
C PRO A 153 20.59 34.37 9.70
N GLU A 154 19.70 34.84 8.83
CA GLU A 154 18.77 35.94 9.10
C GLU A 154 17.48 35.50 9.82
N GLY A 155 17.33 34.22 10.15
CA GLY A 155 16.19 33.69 10.91
C GLY A 155 15.02 33.18 10.07
N GLY A 156 15.28 32.53 8.93
CA GLY A 156 14.27 31.92 8.06
C GLY A 156 14.64 30.53 7.57
N TRP A 157 13.91 30.04 6.56
CA TRP A 157 14.09 28.71 5.96
C TRP A 157 14.21 28.80 4.46
N THR A 158 15.09 27.98 3.90
CA THR A 158 15.30 27.92 2.46
C THR A 158 15.46 26.49 1.96
N VAL A 159 15.02 26.22 0.74
CA VAL A 159 15.10 24.91 0.11
C VAL A 159 16.56 24.62 -0.25
N TYR A 160 17.07 23.55 0.32
CA TYR A 160 18.35 22.96 -0.05
C TYR A 160 18.17 21.86 -1.11
N ILE A 161 17.22 20.95 -0.93
CA ILE A 161 16.91 19.90 -1.92
C ILE A 161 15.40 19.89 -2.16
N LEU A 162 14.98 19.97 -3.41
CA LEU A 162 13.62 19.67 -3.84
C LEU A 162 13.63 18.34 -4.59
N ALA A 163 12.73 17.43 -4.28
CA ALA A 163 12.49 16.21 -5.05
C ALA A 163 11.04 16.15 -5.49
N THR A 164 10.77 15.79 -6.74
CA THR A 164 9.40 15.67 -7.30
C THR A 164 9.29 14.38 -8.12
N ALA A 165 8.15 13.68 -8.02
CA ALA A 165 7.90 12.45 -8.78
C ALA A 165 6.44 12.30 -9.22
N VAL A 166 6.24 11.72 -10.41
CA VAL A 166 4.91 11.24 -10.85
C VAL A 166 4.63 9.91 -10.18
N VAL A 167 3.43 9.76 -9.62
CA VAL A 167 2.98 8.50 -8.98
C VAL A 167 1.85 7.81 -9.74
N GLU A 168 1.06 8.56 -10.49
CA GLU A 168 -0.05 8.04 -11.29
C GLU A 168 -0.39 9.00 -12.44
N LEU A 169 -0.81 8.45 -13.59
CA LEU A 169 -1.42 9.21 -14.69
C LEU A 169 -2.94 9.24 -14.50
N GLU A 170 -3.54 10.43 -14.51
CA GLU A 170 -4.98 10.59 -14.25
C GLU A 170 -5.84 9.98 -15.36
N GLU A 171 -5.38 9.99 -16.62
CA GLU A 171 -6.13 9.42 -17.74
C GLU A 171 -5.99 7.89 -17.86
N LYS A 172 -5.00 7.31 -17.17
CA LYS A 172 -4.66 5.88 -17.21
C LYS A 172 -4.27 5.37 -15.80
N PRO A 173 -5.19 5.41 -14.83
CA PRO A 173 -4.91 4.90 -13.48
C PRO A 173 -4.65 3.39 -13.53
N PHE A 174 -3.90 2.88 -12.55
CA PHE A 174 -3.55 1.46 -12.51
C PHE A 174 -4.78 0.60 -12.17
N GLY A 175 -5.31 -0.11 -13.15
CA GLY A 175 -6.37 -1.11 -13.00
C GLY A 175 -5.87 -2.37 -12.27
N PRO A 176 -6.76 -3.23 -11.74
CA PRO A 176 -6.34 -4.43 -11.01
C PRO A 176 -5.72 -5.52 -11.93
N LEU A 177 -4.89 -6.40 -11.37
CA LEU A 177 -4.16 -7.46 -12.10
C LEU A 177 -4.44 -8.83 -11.51
N PRO A 178 -4.57 -9.95 -12.28
CA PRO A 178 -4.77 -10.08 -13.71
C PRO A 178 -5.71 -9.07 -14.30
N ARG A 179 -5.28 -8.59 -15.44
CA ARG A 179 -6.03 -7.69 -16.28
C ARG A 179 -7.29 -8.38 -16.80
N THR A 180 -8.41 -7.68 -16.71
CA THR A 180 -9.68 -8.11 -17.29
C THR A 180 -10.08 -7.35 -18.53
N SER A 181 -9.55 -6.14 -18.72
CA SER A 181 -9.73 -5.45 -20.00
C SER A 181 -9.14 -6.28 -21.14
N PRO A 182 -9.74 -6.24 -22.35
CA PRO A 182 -9.24 -7.00 -23.49
C PRO A 182 -7.75 -6.75 -23.73
N SER A 183 -7.03 -7.82 -24.08
CA SER A 183 -5.63 -7.74 -24.51
C SER A 183 -5.45 -8.41 -25.87
N LEU A 184 -4.49 -7.92 -26.64
CA LEU A 184 -4.05 -8.54 -27.89
C LEU A 184 -3.41 -9.92 -27.68
N ILE A 185 -2.81 -10.17 -26.51
CA ILE A 185 -2.29 -11.50 -26.14
C ILE A 185 -3.45 -12.33 -25.60
N ASP A 186 -3.71 -13.46 -26.26
CA ASP A 186 -4.78 -14.37 -25.91
C ASP A 186 -4.65 -14.88 -24.46
N ALA A 187 -5.77 -14.94 -23.73
CA ALA A 187 -5.80 -15.35 -22.34
C ALA A 187 -5.19 -16.75 -22.09
N SER A 188 -5.24 -17.66 -23.08
CA SER A 188 -4.61 -18.98 -22.97
C SER A 188 -3.08 -18.96 -22.96
N GLN A 189 -2.49 -17.86 -23.46
CA GLN A 189 -1.05 -17.62 -23.50
C GLN A 189 -0.57 -16.68 -22.39
N ARG A 190 -1.41 -16.40 -21.39
CA ARG A 190 -1.09 -15.57 -20.23
C ARG A 190 -0.93 -16.42 -18.97
N GLY A 191 -0.06 -15.99 -18.07
CA GLY A 191 0.20 -16.68 -16.81
C GLY A 191 0.90 -18.03 -16.94
N ARG A 192 1.72 -18.19 -17.98
CA ARG A 192 2.59 -19.36 -18.15
C ARG A 192 3.99 -18.95 -17.72
N PRO A 193 4.48 -19.34 -16.53
CA PRO A 193 5.84 -18.99 -16.14
C PRO A 193 6.90 -19.77 -16.93
N GLU A 194 6.52 -20.83 -17.64
CA GLU A 194 7.39 -21.62 -18.53
C GLU A 194 7.24 -21.29 -20.02
N ALA A 195 8.18 -21.80 -20.83
CA ALA A 195 8.17 -21.71 -22.28
C ALA A 195 6.89 -22.29 -22.89
N GLN A 196 6.33 -21.56 -23.86
CA GLN A 196 5.01 -21.86 -24.43
C GLN A 196 4.91 -21.62 -25.94
N GLY A 197 6.03 -21.49 -26.64
CA GLY A 197 6.06 -21.18 -28.07
C GLY A 197 5.92 -19.69 -28.36
N LEU A 198 5.72 -19.35 -29.63
CA LEU A 198 5.54 -17.96 -30.09
C LEU A 198 4.14 -17.41 -29.74
N PRO A 199 4.00 -16.09 -29.56
CA PRO A 199 2.70 -15.46 -29.34
C PRO A 199 1.81 -15.57 -30.58
N ARG A 200 0.52 -15.86 -30.37
CA ARG A 200 -0.48 -15.83 -31.45
C ARG A 200 -1.15 -14.47 -31.49
N LEU A 201 -0.69 -13.60 -32.39
CA LEU A 201 -1.30 -12.30 -32.65
C LEU A 201 -2.12 -12.34 -33.93
N ARG A 202 -3.15 -11.48 -34.01
CA ARG A 202 -3.89 -11.26 -35.26
C ARG A 202 -3.02 -10.49 -36.26
N ASP A 203 -3.25 -10.72 -37.55
CA ASP A 203 -2.58 -9.96 -38.60
C ASP A 203 -2.83 -8.45 -38.43
N GLY A 204 -1.75 -7.67 -38.44
CA GLY A 204 -1.78 -6.22 -38.26
C GLY A 204 -1.95 -5.74 -36.80
N ALA A 205 -1.87 -6.63 -35.81
CA ALA A 205 -1.88 -6.23 -34.40
C ALA A 205 -0.64 -5.41 -34.04
N VAL A 206 -0.84 -4.30 -33.34
CA VAL A 206 0.22 -3.42 -32.84
C VAL A 206 0.15 -3.39 -31.32
N LEU A 207 1.18 -3.90 -30.67
CA LEU A 207 1.32 -3.88 -29.22
C LEU A 207 1.69 -2.46 -28.73
N ASP A 208 1.33 -2.13 -27.50
CA ASP A 208 1.79 -0.88 -26.87
C ASP A 208 3.26 -1.00 -26.45
N ALA A 209 3.70 -2.18 -26.00
CA ALA A 209 5.08 -2.40 -25.62
C ALA A 209 5.55 -3.85 -25.81
N VAL A 210 6.80 -4.03 -26.23
CA VAL A 210 7.52 -5.30 -26.11
C VAL A 210 8.61 -5.14 -25.05
N VAL A 211 8.61 -6.02 -24.05
CA VAL A 211 9.63 -6.08 -23.01
C VAL A 211 10.56 -7.26 -23.29
N VAL A 212 11.87 -7.01 -23.31
CA VAL A 212 12.90 -8.02 -23.58
C VAL A 212 13.66 -8.33 -22.30
N GLY A 213 13.53 -9.55 -21.80
CA GLY A 213 13.99 -10.03 -20.50
C GLY A 213 12.84 -10.14 -19.50
N GLY A 214 12.57 -11.34 -18.99
CA GLY A 214 11.48 -11.68 -18.06
C GLY A 214 11.98 -12.13 -16.69
N SER A 215 12.99 -11.42 -16.19
CA SER A 215 13.42 -11.48 -14.79
C SER A 215 12.78 -10.31 -14.00
N CYS A 216 13.30 -10.00 -12.82
CA CYS A 216 12.66 -9.08 -11.86
C CYS A 216 12.19 -7.75 -12.48
N ASN A 217 13.03 -7.03 -13.23
CA ASN A 217 12.67 -5.74 -13.81
C ASN A 217 11.65 -5.88 -14.96
N GLY A 218 11.82 -6.86 -15.84
CA GLY A 218 10.90 -7.06 -16.95
C GLY A 218 9.50 -7.41 -16.48
N ILE A 219 9.41 -8.28 -15.48
CA ILE A 219 8.14 -8.65 -14.84
C ILE A 219 7.54 -7.46 -14.08
N ALA A 220 8.36 -6.66 -13.38
CA ALA A 220 7.88 -5.45 -12.70
C ALA A 220 7.30 -4.40 -13.69
N ASN A 221 7.96 -4.19 -14.83
CA ASN A 221 7.43 -3.33 -15.90
C ASN A 221 6.14 -3.91 -16.48
N ALA A 222 6.08 -5.22 -16.72
CA ALA A 222 4.88 -5.88 -17.23
C ALA A 222 3.70 -5.69 -16.28
N ILE A 223 3.90 -5.81 -14.96
CA ILE A 223 2.87 -5.53 -13.96
C ILE A 223 2.34 -4.10 -14.09
N ARG A 224 3.22 -3.10 -14.14
CA ARG A 224 2.78 -1.68 -14.24
C ARG A 224 2.07 -1.38 -15.56
N LEU A 225 2.63 -1.83 -16.68
CA LEU A 225 2.08 -1.60 -18.02
C LEU A 225 0.74 -2.30 -18.19
N ASP A 226 0.65 -3.57 -17.78
CA ASP A 226 -0.58 -4.35 -17.89
C ASP A 226 -1.67 -3.82 -16.95
N ALA A 227 -1.31 -3.37 -15.74
CA ALA A 227 -2.22 -2.66 -14.85
C ALA A 227 -2.73 -1.34 -15.46
N GLY A 228 -1.88 -0.60 -16.18
CA GLY A 228 -2.28 0.59 -16.93
C GLY A 228 -3.11 0.29 -18.19
N GLY A 229 -3.37 -0.99 -18.48
CA GLY A 229 -4.15 -1.44 -19.64
C GLY A 229 -3.37 -1.42 -20.96
N ALA A 230 -2.04 -1.35 -20.93
CA ALA A 230 -1.21 -1.39 -22.14
C ALA A 230 -1.11 -2.82 -22.68
N ASP A 231 -1.25 -3.01 -23.99
CA ASP A 231 -0.98 -4.30 -24.64
C ASP A 231 0.52 -4.59 -24.67
N VAL A 232 0.99 -5.25 -23.62
CA VAL A 232 2.40 -5.59 -23.40
C VAL A 232 2.65 -7.08 -23.61
N VAL A 233 3.86 -7.43 -24.04
CA VAL A 233 4.38 -8.81 -24.06
C VAL A 233 5.79 -8.85 -23.52
N VAL A 234 6.17 -9.92 -22.81
CA VAL A 234 7.52 -10.13 -22.27
C VAL A 234 8.15 -11.35 -22.91
N PHE A 235 9.34 -11.22 -23.48
CA PHE A 235 10.13 -12.34 -24.02
C PHE A 235 11.38 -12.58 -23.19
N ASP A 236 11.72 -13.85 -22.94
CA ASP A 236 13.02 -14.22 -22.38
C ASP A 236 13.55 -15.50 -23.03
N THR A 237 14.87 -15.56 -23.23
CA THR A 237 15.58 -16.76 -23.69
C THR A 237 15.51 -17.91 -22.67
N GLU A 238 15.40 -17.58 -21.38
CA GLU A 238 15.21 -18.58 -20.34
C GLU A 238 13.83 -19.22 -20.46
N ALA A 239 13.79 -20.54 -20.32
CA ALA A 239 12.54 -21.30 -20.39
C ALA A 239 11.59 -21.01 -19.22
N ARG A 240 12.03 -20.28 -18.19
CA ARG A 240 11.20 -19.90 -17.04
C ARG A 240 11.45 -18.45 -16.62
N ALA A 241 10.39 -17.76 -16.19
CA ALA A 241 10.48 -16.40 -15.65
C ALA A 241 11.44 -16.33 -14.44
N GLY A 242 12.35 -15.36 -14.45
CA GLY A 242 13.44 -15.27 -13.47
C GLY A 242 14.47 -16.42 -13.51
N GLY A 243 14.38 -17.32 -14.49
CA GLY A 243 15.18 -18.55 -14.57
C GLY A 243 16.69 -18.31 -14.53
N ASN A 244 17.14 -17.16 -15.01
CA ASN A 244 18.54 -16.75 -15.01
C ASN A 244 19.19 -16.80 -13.60
N TRP A 245 18.41 -16.58 -12.53
CA TRP A 245 18.93 -16.66 -11.16
C TRP A 245 19.20 -18.09 -10.68
N SER A 246 18.56 -19.09 -11.31
CA SER A 246 18.81 -20.50 -11.04
C SER A 246 19.76 -21.16 -12.04
N THR A 247 19.72 -20.75 -13.32
CA THR A 247 20.44 -21.42 -14.41
C THR A 247 21.77 -20.76 -14.78
N LYS A 248 21.90 -19.43 -14.59
CA LYS A 248 23.06 -18.62 -15.00
C LYS A 248 23.97 -18.21 -13.82
N ARG A 249 23.65 -18.64 -12.59
CA ARG A 249 24.41 -18.36 -11.37
C ARG A 249 24.89 -19.66 -10.72
N TYR A 250 25.90 -19.56 -9.86
CA TYR A 250 26.28 -20.65 -8.99
C TYR A 250 25.14 -21.00 -8.04
N GLU A 251 24.99 -22.29 -7.70
CA GLU A 251 23.90 -22.70 -6.81
C GLU A 251 24.11 -22.07 -5.42
N GLY A 252 23.02 -21.75 -4.73
CA GLY A 252 23.09 -21.14 -3.40
C GLY A 252 23.54 -19.67 -3.39
N VAL A 253 23.59 -18.98 -4.54
CA VAL A 253 23.73 -17.51 -4.56
C VAL A 253 22.65 -16.87 -3.69
N MET A 254 23.02 -15.92 -2.83
CA MET A 254 22.10 -15.22 -1.93
C MET A 254 22.09 -13.72 -2.22
N LEU A 255 20.93 -13.09 -2.04
CA LEU A 255 20.76 -11.65 -2.16
C LEU A 255 21.08 -10.97 -0.82
N HIS A 256 21.68 -9.77 -0.88
CA HIS A 256 22.06 -9.00 0.31
C HIS A 256 20.96 -8.05 0.82
N HIS A 257 19.84 -7.93 0.11
CA HIS A 257 18.72 -7.08 0.52
C HIS A 257 17.62 -7.95 1.13
N PRO A 258 16.94 -7.47 2.18
CA PRO A 258 15.84 -8.19 2.79
C PRO A 258 14.65 -8.32 1.83
N ALA A 259 13.79 -9.30 2.06
CA ALA A 259 12.69 -9.69 1.17
C ALA A 259 11.76 -8.52 0.85
N PHE A 260 11.49 -7.64 1.83
CA PHE A 260 10.66 -6.45 1.63
C PHE A 260 11.30 -5.43 0.68
N MET A 261 12.64 -5.43 0.47
CA MET A 261 13.34 -4.63 -0.54
C MET A 261 13.44 -5.33 -1.91
N ILE A 262 13.04 -6.60 -1.99
CA ILE A 262 13.08 -7.46 -3.18
C ILE A 262 11.70 -7.72 -3.78
N GLN A 263 10.62 -7.29 -3.12
CA GLN A 263 9.27 -7.52 -3.64
C GLN A 263 8.99 -6.81 -4.96
N LEU A 264 8.07 -7.32 -5.76
CA LEU A 264 7.59 -6.80 -7.03
C LEU A 264 6.41 -5.85 -6.80
N PRO A 265 6.07 -5.00 -7.78
CA PRO A 265 4.98 -4.05 -7.62
C PRO A 265 3.68 -4.80 -7.46
N ARG A 266 2.91 -4.45 -6.42
CA ARG A 266 1.61 -5.07 -6.13
C ARG A 266 1.67 -6.57 -5.86
N PHE A 267 2.85 -7.09 -5.55
CA PHE A 267 3.07 -8.51 -5.31
C PHE A 267 4.17 -8.66 -4.25
N PRO A 268 3.85 -8.61 -2.94
CA PRO A 268 4.85 -8.76 -1.87
C PRO A 268 5.55 -10.13 -1.92
N VAL A 269 6.76 -10.25 -1.36
CA VAL A 269 7.37 -11.58 -1.14
C VAL A 269 6.65 -12.24 0.05
N PRO A 270 6.00 -13.41 -0.11
CA PRO A 270 5.36 -14.11 1.01
C PRO A 270 6.42 -14.53 2.04
N LYS A 271 6.23 -14.36 3.36
CA LYS A 271 7.24 -14.91 4.30
C LYS A 271 7.12 -16.44 4.50
N GLU A 272 5.97 -17.05 4.18
CA GLU A 272 5.86 -18.52 4.18
C GLU A 272 6.67 -19.11 3.02
N GLY A 273 7.65 -19.96 3.35
CA GLY A 273 8.48 -20.65 2.37
C GLY A 273 9.64 -19.82 1.79
N TYR A 274 9.73 -18.51 2.06
CA TYR A 274 10.84 -17.66 1.64
C TYR A 274 11.67 -17.16 2.83
N PRO A 275 13.01 -17.24 2.77
CA PRO A 275 13.87 -16.62 3.76
C PRO A 275 13.79 -15.08 3.65
N ASN A 276 14.18 -14.37 4.73
CA ASN A 276 14.29 -12.91 4.67
C ASN A 276 15.35 -12.44 3.65
N TYR A 277 16.34 -13.27 3.33
CA TYR A 277 17.34 -13.00 2.28
C TYR A 277 17.24 -14.11 1.24
N LEU A 278 16.72 -13.78 0.06
CA LEU A 278 16.36 -14.78 -0.95
C LEU A 278 17.60 -15.39 -1.60
N SER A 279 17.58 -16.69 -1.83
CA SER A 279 18.50 -17.34 -2.76
C SER A 279 18.10 -17.06 -4.22
N GLY A 280 18.99 -17.34 -5.18
CA GLY A 280 18.66 -17.26 -6.61
C GLY A 280 17.48 -18.17 -7.02
N SER A 281 17.37 -19.35 -6.40
CA SER A 281 16.23 -20.25 -6.58
C SER A 281 14.95 -19.69 -5.98
N ASP A 282 15.02 -19.06 -4.81
CA ASP A 282 13.86 -18.39 -4.20
C ASP A 282 13.39 -17.26 -5.12
N LEU A 283 14.31 -16.44 -5.64
CA LEU A 283 13.95 -15.33 -6.53
C LEU A 283 13.32 -15.83 -7.85
N THR A 284 13.82 -16.93 -8.40
CA THR A 284 13.23 -17.58 -9.59
C THR A 284 11.80 -18.05 -9.30
N ARG A 285 11.59 -18.73 -8.17
CA ARG A 285 10.28 -19.22 -7.73
C ARG A 285 9.31 -18.05 -7.55
N TYR A 286 9.76 -16.99 -6.89
CA TYR A 286 8.97 -15.80 -6.61
C TYR A 286 8.53 -15.06 -7.88
N VAL A 287 9.45 -14.80 -8.82
CA VAL A 287 9.13 -14.14 -10.09
C VAL A 287 8.21 -15.01 -10.95
N SER A 288 8.38 -16.34 -10.93
CA SER A 288 7.50 -17.28 -11.62
C SER A 288 6.07 -17.25 -11.06
N SER A 289 5.91 -17.23 -9.74
CA SER A 289 4.60 -17.09 -9.10
C SER A 289 3.91 -15.79 -9.48
N ALA A 290 4.65 -14.67 -9.57
CA ALA A 290 4.08 -13.40 -10.01
C ALA A 290 3.52 -13.48 -11.45
N VAL A 291 4.22 -14.17 -12.37
CA VAL A 291 3.73 -14.39 -13.74
C VAL A 291 2.44 -15.20 -13.74
N GLU A 292 2.41 -16.31 -13.00
CA GLU A 292 1.27 -17.21 -12.92
C GLU A 292 0.04 -16.53 -12.28
N GLU A 293 0.20 -15.96 -11.09
CA GLU A 293 -0.88 -15.40 -10.28
C GLU A 293 -1.44 -14.11 -10.89
N LEU A 294 -0.59 -13.26 -11.47
CA LEU A 294 -1.01 -12.01 -12.13
C LEU A 294 -1.32 -12.19 -13.62
N ARG A 295 -1.29 -13.44 -14.14
CA ARG A 295 -1.54 -13.79 -15.55
C ARG A 295 -0.81 -12.86 -16.53
N LEU A 296 0.48 -12.67 -16.29
CA LEU A 296 1.29 -11.78 -17.11
C LEU A 296 1.54 -12.41 -18.50
N PRO A 297 1.67 -11.59 -19.57
CA PRO A 297 1.89 -12.05 -20.93
C PRO A 297 3.38 -12.37 -21.17
N PHE A 298 3.88 -13.38 -20.46
CA PHE A 298 5.28 -13.81 -20.50
C PHE A 298 5.48 -15.00 -21.44
N PHE A 299 6.53 -14.96 -22.25
CA PHE A 299 6.91 -15.98 -23.22
C PHE A 299 8.38 -16.35 -23.00
N GLY A 300 8.62 -17.40 -22.20
CA GLY A 300 9.93 -17.98 -21.98
C GLY A 300 10.39 -18.85 -23.16
N GLY A 301 11.70 -19.05 -23.28
CA GLY A 301 12.30 -19.78 -24.40
C GLY A 301 12.15 -19.07 -25.75
N VAL A 302 11.94 -17.75 -25.76
CA VAL A 302 11.77 -16.94 -26.97
C VAL A 302 12.80 -15.82 -26.99
N GLU A 303 13.61 -15.81 -28.05
CA GLU A 303 14.66 -14.84 -28.27
C GLU A 303 14.18 -13.72 -29.20
N VAL A 304 14.38 -12.46 -28.80
CA VAL A 304 14.24 -11.33 -29.71
C VAL A 304 15.54 -11.22 -30.50
N THR A 305 15.46 -11.33 -31.82
CA THR A 305 16.64 -11.42 -32.70
C THR A 305 16.91 -10.17 -33.53
N GLY A 306 15.91 -9.30 -33.71
CA GLY A 306 16.08 -8.05 -34.46
C GLY A 306 14.92 -7.09 -34.29
N ASN A 307 15.20 -5.78 -34.29
CA ASN A 307 14.23 -4.72 -34.08
C ASN A 307 14.51 -3.59 -35.10
N VAL A 308 13.50 -3.18 -35.85
CA VAL A 308 13.64 -2.13 -36.87
C VAL A 308 12.63 -1.03 -36.62
N TRP A 309 13.07 0.21 -36.56
CA TRP A 309 12.18 1.35 -36.38
C TRP A 309 11.63 1.85 -37.73
N ASP A 310 10.30 1.96 -37.82
CA ASP A 310 9.61 2.63 -38.93
C ASP A 310 9.30 4.09 -38.53
N GLU A 311 10.08 5.02 -39.10
CA GLU A 311 9.96 6.45 -38.82
C GLU A 311 8.61 7.04 -39.28
N GLY A 312 8.02 6.51 -40.36
CA GLY A 312 6.77 6.99 -40.93
C GLY A 312 5.56 6.56 -40.12
N ARG A 313 5.58 5.34 -39.58
CA ARG A 313 4.49 4.77 -38.77
C ARG A 313 4.67 4.96 -37.27
N LYS A 314 5.89 5.30 -36.83
CA LYS A 314 6.30 5.38 -35.42
C LYS A 314 6.08 4.05 -34.68
N LEU A 315 6.50 2.95 -35.31
CA LEU A 315 6.36 1.59 -34.79
C LEU A 315 7.67 0.81 -34.93
N TRP A 316 7.90 -0.10 -33.99
CA TRP A 316 8.93 -1.12 -34.05
C TRP A 316 8.41 -2.36 -34.79
N GLY A 317 9.18 -2.84 -35.77
CA GLY A 317 9.09 -4.21 -36.26
C GLY A 317 10.04 -5.10 -35.44
N VAL A 318 9.50 -6.03 -34.66
CA VAL A 318 10.23 -6.90 -33.74
C VAL A 318 10.24 -8.33 -34.27
N THR A 319 11.42 -8.92 -34.44
CA THR A 319 11.60 -10.32 -34.88
C THR A 319 11.92 -11.19 -33.68
N VAL A 320 11.12 -12.23 -33.47
CA VAL A 320 11.27 -13.20 -32.37
C VAL A 320 11.51 -14.58 -32.93
N ARG A 321 12.28 -15.40 -32.20
CA ARG A 321 12.61 -16.78 -32.53
C ARG A 321 12.35 -17.68 -31.33
N ASP A 322 11.65 -18.77 -31.52
CA ASP A 322 11.55 -19.84 -30.53
C ASP A 322 12.90 -20.56 -30.43
N VAL A 323 13.48 -20.61 -29.23
CA VAL A 323 14.83 -21.16 -29.00
C VAL A 323 14.87 -22.68 -29.22
N LEU A 324 13.76 -23.38 -28.98
CA LEU A 324 13.67 -24.84 -29.10
C LEU A 324 13.39 -25.28 -30.54
N THR A 325 12.42 -24.64 -31.21
CA THR A 325 11.97 -25.05 -32.55
C THR A 325 12.69 -24.32 -33.68
N GLY A 326 13.26 -23.15 -33.40
CA GLY A 326 13.84 -22.26 -34.42
C GLY A 326 12.79 -21.50 -35.26
N GLU A 327 11.51 -21.63 -34.95
CA GLU A 327 10.43 -20.89 -35.62
C GLU A 327 10.60 -19.37 -35.40
N VAL A 328 10.29 -18.57 -36.42
CA VAL A 328 10.47 -17.11 -36.40
C VAL A 328 9.13 -16.41 -36.67
N ALA A 329 8.82 -15.37 -35.88
CA ALA A 329 7.69 -14.48 -36.10
C ALA A 329 8.12 -13.01 -36.09
N LYS A 330 7.30 -12.16 -36.73
CA LYS A 330 7.46 -10.70 -36.72
C LYS A 330 6.23 -10.07 -36.07
N LEU A 331 6.48 -9.12 -35.18
CA LEU A 331 5.49 -8.40 -34.38
C LEU A 331 5.65 -6.90 -34.61
N GLU A 332 4.61 -6.13 -34.32
CA GLU A 332 4.68 -4.67 -34.32
C GLU A 332 4.37 -4.11 -32.93
N ALA A 333 5.12 -3.08 -32.51
CA ALA A 333 4.92 -2.45 -31.20
C ALA A 333 5.21 -0.95 -31.22
N ARG A 334 4.53 -0.17 -30.37
CA ARG A 334 4.81 1.27 -30.21
C ARG A 334 6.11 1.52 -29.45
N ASN A 335 6.38 0.70 -28.43
CA ASN A 335 7.52 0.88 -27.54
C ASN A 335 8.32 -0.42 -27.39
N LEU A 336 9.63 -0.28 -27.23
CA LEU A 336 10.54 -1.38 -26.92
C LEU A 336 11.20 -1.11 -25.57
N VAL A 337 11.12 -2.07 -24.65
CA VAL A 337 11.72 -1.97 -23.31
C VAL A 337 12.75 -3.07 -23.14
N LEU A 338 14.01 -2.71 -22.95
CA LEU A 338 15.12 -3.64 -22.82
C LEU A 338 15.50 -3.83 -21.34
N SER A 339 15.23 -5.03 -20.82
CA SER A 339 15.45 -5.48 -19.44
C SER A 339 16.39 -6.69 -19.35
N THR A 340 17.35 -6.78 -20.27
CA THR A 340 18.20 -7.97 -20.49
C THR A 340 19.40 -8.09 -19.55
N GLY A 341 19.52 -7.26 -18.51
CA GLY A 341 20.64 -7.35 -17.56
C GLY A 341 22.00 -6.96 -18.16
N PHE A 342 22.00 -6.05 -19.14
CA PHE A 342 23.13 -5.55 -19.95
C PHE A 342 24.39 -5.05 -19.20
N ILE A 343 24.33 -4.87 -17.87
CA ILE A 343 25.50 -4.50 -17.04
C ILE A 343 26.32 -5.74 -16.65
N PHE A 344 25.66 -6.88 -16.47
CA PHE A 344 26.22 -8.14 -15.96
C PHE A 344 25.84 -9.29 -16.90
N GLY A 345 26.26 -9.18 -18.17
CA GLY A 345 25.94 -10.15 -19.21
C GLY A 345 26.73 -11.45 -19.04
N HIS A 346 26.04 -12.60 -19.00
CA HIS A 346 26.70 -13.91 -18.94
C HIS A 346 27.63 -14.13 -20.16
N GLU A 347 27.31 -13.55 -21.32
CA GLU A 347 28.09 -13.67 -22.56
C GLU A 347 29.42 -12.95 -22.52
N ASP A 348 29.61 -12.01 -21.58
CA ASP A 348 30.75 -11.10 -21.56
C ASP A 348 31.52 -11.21 -20.22
N PRO A 349 31.95 -12.42 -19.80
CA PRO A 349 32.74 -12.59 -18.59
C PRO A 349 34.13 -11.98 -18.78
N LYS A 350 34.63 -11.30 -17.76
CA LYS A 350 35.97 -10.72 -17.80
C LYS A 350 36.99 -11.80 -17.50
N VAL A 351 37.57 -12.42 -18.51
CA VAL A 351 38.61 -13.45 -18.36
C VAL A 351 40.00 -12.81 -18.53
N PRO A 352 40.88 -12.82 -17.51
CA PRO A 352 42.25 -12.33 -17.67
C PRO A 352 43.01 -13.16 -18.72
N ALA A 353 43.83 -12.50 -19.54
CA ALA A 353 44.73 -13.18 -20.45
C ALA A 353 45.86 -13.83 -19.64
N LEU A 354 45.74 -15.14 -19.41
CA LEU A 354 46.71 -15.95 -18.67
C LEU A 354 47.46 -16.84 -19.65
N GLU A 355 48.79 -16.73 -19.69
CA GLU A 355 49.65 -17.55 -20.54
C GLU A 355 49.74 -19.01 -20.04
N GLY A 356 50.22 -19.93 -20.88
CA GLY A 356 50.53 -21.30 -20.46
C GLY A 356 49.33 -22.20 -20.12
N ARG A 357 48.11 -21.88 -20.60
CA ARG A 357 46.89 -22.63 -20.30
C ARG A 357 47.01 -24.13 -20.58
N GLU A 358 47.77 -24.52 -21.58
CA GLU A 358 48.07 -25.90 -21.98
C GLU A 358 48.90 -26.68 -20.95
N LEU A 359 49.65 -26.00 -20.08
CA LEU A 359 50.45 -26.61 -19.03
C LEU A 359 49.59 -27.05 -17.84
N PHE A 360 48.51 -26.32 -17.57
CA PHE A 360 47.64 -26.58 -16.42
C PHE A 360 46.51 -27.56 -16.75
N ARG A 361 46.55 -28.73 -16.12
CA ARG A 361 45.58 -29.81 -16.38
C ARG A 361 44.31 -29.74 -15.52
N GLY A 362 44.25 -28.81 -14.58
CA GLY A 362 43.10 -28.60 -13.71
C GLY A 362 41.90 -27.93 -14.40
N PRO A 363 40.69 -28.00 -13.82
CA PRO A 363 39.55 -27.21 -14.27
C PRO A 363 39.84 -25.71 -14.07
N VAL A 364 39.45 -24.91 -15.07
CA VAL A 364 39.49 -23.45 -15.01
C VAL A 364 38.11 -22.96 -15.43
N GLN A 365 37.38 -22.30 -14.54
CA GLN A 365 36.02 -21.80 -14.82
C GLN A 365 35.89 -20.36 -14.38
N HIS A 366 35.11 -19.56 -15.11
CA HIS A 366 34.64 -18.28 -14.59
C HIS A 366 33.41 -18.48 -13.68
N THR A 367 33.10 -17.52 -12.79
CA THR A 367 31.92 -17.63 -11.89
C THR A 367 30.58 -17.70 -12.62
N THR A 368 30.56 -17.34 -13.91
CA THR A 368 29.42 -17.56 -14.81
C THR A 368 29.20 -19.03 -15.15
N GLU A 369 30.25 -19.84 -15.14
CA GLU A 369 30.25 -21.27 -15.46
C GLU A 369 30.26 -22.15 -14.21
N PHE A 370 30.89 -21.68 -13.12
CA PHE A 370 30.90 -22.40 -11.85
C PHE A 370 29.46 -22.59 -11.33
N ARG A 371 29.13 -23.82 -10.91
CA ARG A 371 27.81 -24.17 -10.34
C ARG A 371 27.92 -24.69 -8.92
N ASN A 372 28.86 -25.59 -8.66
CA ASN A 372 29.08 -26.22 -7.36
C ASN A 372 30.53 -26.77 -7.24
N PRO A 373 30.95 -27.23 -6.04
CA PRO A 373 32.30 -27.74 -5.79
C PRO A 373 32.66 -29.10 -6.44
N GLU A 374 31.73 -29.81 -7.09
CA GLU A 374 31.92 -31.22 -7.47
C GLU A 374 33.17 -31.44 -8.35
N GLY A 375 33.39 -30.57 -9.36
CA GLY A 375 34.57 -30.61 -10.22
C GLY A 375 35.89 -30.26 -9.54
N TYR A 376 35.85 -29.81 -8.28
CA TYR A 376 36.99 -29.34 -7.49
C TYR A 376 37.35 -30.24 -6.30
N ARG A 377 36.64 -31.35 -6.11
CA ARG A 377 36.96 -32.33 -5.06
C ARG A 377 38.34 -32.96 -5.30
N GLY A 378 39.10 -33.12 -4.21
CA GLY A 378 40.48 -33.59 -4.19
C GLY A 378 41.52 -32.61 -4.72
N LYS A 379 41.16 -31.33 -4.90
CA LYS A 379 42.04 -30.30 -5.51
C LYS A 379 42.38 -29.18 -4.54
N ARG A 380 43.57 -28.58 -4.70
CA ARG A 380 43.90 -27.25 -4.18
C ARG A 380 43.30 -26.21 -5.13
N VAL A 381 42.41 -25.35 -4.67
CA VAL A 381 41.63 -24.45 -5.54
C VAL A 381 42.07 -23.00 -5.33
N LEU A 382 42.39 -22.31 -6.43
CA LEU A 382 42.67 -20.88 -6.44
C LEU A 382 41.43 -20.12 -6.96
N VAL A 383 40.89 -19.23 -6.14
CA VAL A 383 39.83 -18.30 -6.55
C VAL A 383 40.44 -16.94 -6.85
N VAL A 384 40.39 -16.49 -8.11
CA VAL A 384 40.97 -15.22 -8.54
C VAL A 384 39.94 -14.10 -8.44
N GLY A 385 40.14 -13.18 -7.50
CA GLY A 385 39.24 -12.07 -7.21
C GLY A 385 38.89 -11.97 -5.72
N SER A 386 38.32 -10.83 -5.32
CA SER A 386 38.02 -10.52 -3.91
C SER A 386 36.71 -9.72 -3.74
N GLY A 387 35.78 -9.83 -4.69
CA GLY A 387 34.43 -9.27 -4.57
C GLY A 387 33.44 -10.29 -3.99
N ASN A 388 32.13 -9.97 -4.02
CA ASN A 388 31.08 -10.86 -3.51
C ASN A 388 31.16 -12.29 -4.11
N SER A 389 31.18 -12.42 -5.43
CA SER A 389 31.25 -13.77 -6.06
C SER A 389 32.51 -14.56 -5.70
N ALA A 390 33.63 -13.90 -5.40
CA ALA A 390 34.84 -14.60 -4.98
C ALA A 390 34.67 -15.20 -3.59
N HIS A 391 34.09 -14.45 -2.65
CA HIS A 391 33.86 -14.90 -1.29
C HIS A 391 32.77 -15.97 -1.22
N ASP A 392 31.69 -15.82 -1.98
CA ASP A 392 30.62 -16.84 -2.04
C ASP A 392 31.16 -18.19 -2.53
N VAL A 393 31.92 -18.16 -3.64
CA VAL A 393 32.51 -19.38 -4.22
C VAL A 393 33.60 -19.95 -3.32
N ALA A 394 34.49 -19.12 -2.77
CA ALA A 394 35.53 -19.57 -1.87
C ALA A 394 34.95 -20.19 -0.59
N GLY A 395 33.92 -19.57 0.00
CA GLY A 395 33.21 -20.11 1.15
C GLY A 395 32.59 -21.47 0.84
N ARG A 396 31.93 -21.61 -0.31
CA ARG A 396 31.30 -22.88 -0.70
C ARG A 396 32.30 -23.99 -0.98
N LEU A 397 33.42 -23.67 -1.65
CA LEU A 397 34.52 -24.62 -1.84
C LEU A 397 35.15 -25.03 -0.50
N ALA A 398 35.35 -24.09 0.43
CA ALA A 398 35.98 -24.37 1.72
C ALA A 398 35.09 -25.14 2.72
N LEU A 399 33.78 -25.15 2.47
CA LEU A 399 32.81 -25.92 3.25
C LEU A 399 32.61 -27.35 2.73
N ASP A 400 32.99 -27.64 1.48
CA ASP A 400 32.97 -29.01 0.96
C ASP A 400 34.18 -29.79 1.53
N PRO A 401 33.96 -30.87 2.29
CA PRO A 401 35.04 -31.59 2.97
C PRO A 401 35.96 -32.36 2.02
N GLU A 402 35.57 -32.55 0.77
CA GLU A 402 36.38 -33.24 -0.23
C GLU A 402 37.32 -32.26 -0.97
N VAL A 403 37.17 -30.95 -0.84
CA VAL A 403 38.11 -29.96 -1.41
C VAL A 403 39.35 -29.84 -0.52
N THR A 404 40.55 -30.00 -1.10
CA THR A 404 41.80 -30.11 -0.32
C THR A 404 42.21 -28.81 0.35
N SER A 405 42.14 -27.68 -0.36
CA SER A 405 42.35 -26.35 0.22
C SER A 405 41.85 -25.26 -0.72
N VAL A 406 41.53 -24.08 -0.19
CA VAL A 406 41.09 -22.92 -0.97
C VAL A 406 42.01 -21.74 -0.70
N THR A 407 42.47 -21.08 -1.75
CA THR A 407 43.23 -19.83 -1.69
C THR A 407 42.50 -18.76 -2.48
N LEU A 408 42.25 -17.60 -1.87
CA LEU A 408 41.69 -16.43 -2.53
C LEU A 408 42.83 -15.50 -2.96
N LEU A 409 42.95 -15.23 -4.26
CA LEU A 409 43.94 -14.33 -4.84
C LEU A 409 43.37 -12.93 -4.99
N GLN A 410 43.88 -12.00 -4.19
CA GLN A 410 43.47 -10.62 -4.17
C GLN A 410 44.47 -9.72 -4.91
N ARG A 411 43.97 -9.00 -5.92
CA ARG A 411 44.76 -8.04 -6.72
C ARG A 411 44.74 -6.62 -6.16
N SER A 412 43.64 -6.23 -5.52
CA SER A 412 43.40 -4.86 -5.09
C SER A 412 42.60 -4.86 -3.79
N ALA A 413 42.73 -3.79 -3.01
CA ALA A 413 41.99 -3.65 -1.77
C ALA A 413 40.48 -3.78 -1.98
N THR A 414 39.81 -4.41 -1.01
CA THR A 414 38.36 -4.60 -0.99
C THR A 414 37.77 -3.86 0.20
N VAL A 415 36.65 -3.16 -0.02
CA VAL A 415 35.83 -2.56 1.04
C VAL A 415 35.20 -3.66 1.88
N LEU A 416 35.52 -3.65 3.17
CA LEU A 416 34.89 -4.52 4.15
C LEU A 416 33.51 -3.96 4.51
N MET A 417 32.46 -4.74 4.26
CA MET A 417 31.11 -4.43 4.74
C MET A 417 30.65 -5.55 5.66
N ASP A 418 30.93 -5.41 6.96
CA ASP A 418 30.36 -6.30 7.95
C ASP A 418 28.85 -6.17 7.94
N PHE A 419 28.16 -7.31 7.81
CA PHE A 419 26.73 -7.32 7.59
C PHE A 419 25.93 -6.63 8.70
N GLU A 420 26.30 -6.83 9.98
CA GLU A 420 25.60 -6.20 11.11
C GLU A 420 25.76 -4.66 11.14
N ASN A 421 26.83 -4.14 10.55
CA ASN A 421 27.09 -2.70 10.51
C ASN A 421 26.45 -2.03 9.29
N ILE A 422 26.41 -2.73 8.15
CA ILE A 422 25.91 -2.19 6.89
C ILE A 422 24.40 -2.39 6.70
N GLU A 423 23.81 -3.47 7.22
CA GLU A 423 22.37 -3.72 7.13
C GLU A 423 21.56 -2.53 7.68
N PRO A 424 21.89 -1.96 8.85
CA PRO A 424 21.18 -0.80 9.37
C PRO A 424 21.22 0.44 8.49
N VAL A 425 22.30 0.60 7.74
CA VAL A 425 22.49 1.72 6.82
C VAL A 425 21.66 1.49 5.56
N ILE A 426 21.65 0.26 5.03
CA ILE A 426 20.87 -0.14 3.84
C ILE A 426 19.37 -0.06 4.14
N THR A 427 18.93 -0.44 5.34
CA THR A 427 17.51 -0.46 5.72
C THR A 427 17.03 0.82 6.40
N MET A 428 17.90 1.82 6.61
CA MET A 428 17.62 3.00 7.43
C MET A 428 16.29 3.70 7.11
N ARG A 429 15.95 3.82 5.82
CA ARG A 429 14.72 4.49 5.34
C ARG A 429 13.47 3.60 5.36
N TYR A 430 13.63 2.31 5.61
CA TYR A 430 12.56 1.30 5.61
C TYR A 430 12.27 0.77 7.03
N ARG A 431 12.72 1.49 8.06
CA ARG A 431 12.54 1.11 9.47
C ARG A 431 11.24 1.67 10.04
N GLY A 432 10.68 0.96 11.02
CA GLY A 432 9.42 1.34 11.66
C GLY A 432 8.24 1.13 10.72
N ASP A 433 7.27 2.04 10.76
CA ASP A 433 6.02 1.96 10.02
C ASP A 433 6.04 2.76 8.69
N VAL A 434 7.24 3.00 8.14
CA VAL A 434 7.37 3.72 6.87
C VAL A 434 6.98 2.79 5.72
N PRO A 435 5.98 3.15 4.89
CA PRO A 435 5.60 2.34 3.74
C PRO A 435 6.77 2.16 2.77
N VAL A 436 6.90 0.98 2.15
CA VAL A 436 8.00 0.66 1.21
C VAL A 436 8.09 1.70 0.08
N ASP A 437 6.95 2.16 -0.42
CA ASP A 437 6.87 3.10 -1.54
C ASP A 437 7.33 4.51 -1.15
N THR A 438 6.96 4.91 0.07
CA THR A 438 7.42 6.15 0.69
C THR A 438 8.93 6.11 0.94
N ALA A 439 9.45 4.96 1.39
CA ALA A 439 10.87 4.74 1.58
C ALA A 439 11.65 4.73 0.25
N ASP A 440 11.11 4.11 -0.81
CA ASP A 440 11.66 4.10 -2.17
C ASP A 440 11.76 5.55 -2.69
N PHE A 441 10.73 6.39 -2.50
CA PHE A 441 10.77 7.82 -2.87
C PHE A 441 11.79 8.62 -2.05
N ALA A 442 11.83 8.43 -0.73
CA ALA A 442 12.76 9.13 0.15
C ALA A 442 14.22 8.78 -0.15
N GLU A 443 14.50 7.53 -0.50
CA GLU A 443 15.83 7.08 -0.95
C GLU A 443 16.22 7.73 -2.30
N GLY A 444 15.26 7.82 -3.24
CA GLY A 444 15.45 8.45 -4.54
C GLY A 444 15.64 9.98 -4.51
N ALA A 445 15.24 10.64 -3.43
CA ALA A 445 15.20 12.11 -3.33
C ALA A 445 16.58 12.80 -3.24
N MET A 446 17.65 12.09 -2.87
CA MET A 446 18.96 12.69 -2.62
C MET A 446 19.83 12.76 -3.89
N PRO A 447 20.45 13.92 -4.22
CA PRO A 447 21.40 14.03 -5.33
C PRO A 447 22.63 13.11 -5.15
N VAL A 448 23.14 12.53 -6.24
CA VAL A 448 24.28 11.58 -6.19
C VAL A 448 25.55 12.23 -5.65
N GLY A 449 25.83 13.49 -5.99
CA GLY A 449 26.98 14.23 -5.46
C GLY A 449 26.92 14.41 -3.94
N VAL A 450 25.73 14.70 -3.40
CA VAL A 450 25.50 14.82 -1.95
C VAL A 450 25.64 13.45 -1.27
N LEU A 451 25.02 12.42 -1.84
CA LEU A 451 25.13 11.03 -1.34
C LEU A 451 26.58 10.55 -1.34
N ARG A 452 27.41 10.93 -2.31
CA ARG A 452 28.85 10.59 -2.35
C ARG A 452 29.55 11.04 -1.09
N ASP A 453 29.36 12.31 -0.70
CA ASP A 453 30.08 12.90 0.43
C ASP A 453 29.52 12.41 1.77
N VAL A 454 28.19 12.25 1.87
CA VAL A 454 27.55 11.62 3.04
C VAL A 454 28.01 10.17 3.20
N SER A 455 28.05 9.40 2.11
CA SER A 455 28.52 8.00 2.12
C SER A 455 29.97 7.88 2.58
N ARG A 456 30.87 8.79 2.17
CA ARG A 456 32.26 8.80 2.64
C ARG A 456 32.36 9.04 4.14
N ALA A 457 31.56 9.96 4.68
CA ALA A 457 31.52 10.21 6.12
C ALA A 457 31.03 8.98 6.90
N VAL A 458 29.91 8.37 6.46
CA VAL A 458 29.34 7.18 7.10
C VAL A 458 30.31 6.00 7.03
N MET A 459 30.87 5.71 5.86
CA MET A 459 31.82 4.61 5.70
C MET A 459 33.13 4.85 6.47
N GLY A 460 33.63 6.08 6.52
CA GLY A 460 34.79 6.42 7.34
C GLY A 460 34.55 6.11 8.82
N GLY A 461 33.35 6.41 9.32
CA GLY A 461 32.91 6.04 10.67
C GLY A 461 32.86 4.52 10.89
N ILE A 462 32.28 3.77 9.95
CA ILE A 462 32.21 2.30 10.01
C ILE A 462 33.62 1.69 10.03
N ILE A 463 34.50 2.10 9.10
CA ILE A 463 35.88 1.60 9.03
C ILE A 463 36.64 1.90 10.32
N ALA A 464 36.49 3.10 10.88
CA ALA A 464 37.11 3.45 12.16
C ALA A 464 36.57 2.57 13.32
N ALA A 465 35.27 2.27 13.32
CA ALA A 465 34.66 1.39 14.31
C ALA A 465 35.10 -0.09 14.16
N THR A 466 35.48 -0.52 12.95
CA THR A 466 35.93 -1.89 12.65
C THR A 466 37.46 -2.03 12.58
N GLU A 467 38.24 -1.07 13.10
CA GLU A 467 39.71 -1.02 12.98
C GLU A 467 40.41 -2.30 13.41
N GLU A 468 39.99 -2.93 14.50
CA GLU A 468 40.59 -4.18 14.99
C GLU A 468 40.41 -5.33 13.99
N ARG A 469 39.21 -5.45 13.41
CA ARG A 469 38.91 -6.46 12.39
C ARG A 469 39.69 -6.19 11.10
N CYS A 470 39.82 -4.92 10.69
CA CYS A 470 40.67 -4.55 9.56
C CYS A 470 42.13 -4.98 9.78
N ARG A 471 42.70 -4.72 10.96
CA ARG A 471 44.07 -5.17 11.30
C ARG A 471 44.21 -6.69 11.33
N ALA A 472 43.20 -7.40 11.84
CA ALA A 472 43.21 -8.85 11.86
C ALA A 472 43.23 -9.44 10.43
N LEU A 473 42.42 -8.88 9.52
CA LEU A 473 42.40 -9.25 8.10
C LEU A 473 43.73 -8.93 7.41
N GLU A 474 44.29 -7.76 7.67
CA GLU A 474 45.61 -7.37 7.14
C GLU A 474 46.72 -8.29 7.65
N GLY A 475 46.63 -8.73 8.92
CA GLY A 475 47.57 -9.66 9.55
C GLY A 475 47.57 -11.07 8.91
N VAL A 476 46.44 -11.49 8.32
CA VAL A 476 46.36 -12.74 7.53
C VAL A 476 46.61 -12.52 6.03
N GLY A 477 47.08 -11.33 5.65
CA GLY A 477 47.48 -11.02 4.27
C GLY A 477 46.35 -10.50 3.38
N TYR A 478 45.18 -10.13 3.91
CA TYR A 478 44.12 -9.47 3.14
C TYR A 478 44.42 -7.97 2.94
N LEU A 479 43.92 -7.37 1.86
CA LEU A 479 44.02 -5.93 1.57
C LEU A 479 42.65 -5.27 1.78
N VAL A 480 42.57 -4.38 2.77
CA VAL A 480 41.35 -3.66 3.11
C VAL A 480 41.39 -2.26 2.54
N ASP A 481 40.31 -1.83 1.89
CA ASP A 481 40.15 -0.43 1.47
C ASP A 481 39.65 0.39 2.67
N ARG A 482 40.53 1.24 3.21
CA ARG A 482 40.28 2.03 4.43
C ARG A 482 39.60 3.38 4.17
N ALA A 483 39.41 3.80 2.92
CA ALA A 483 38.77 5.08 2.59
C ALA A 483 37.75 4.96 1.45
N PRO A 484 36.76 4.05 1.57
CA PRO A 484 35.86 3.75 0.48
C PRO A 484 34.82 4.85 0.26
N CYS A 485 34.35 4.98 -0.99
CA CYS A 485 33.15 5.73 -1.34
C CYS A 485 32.16 4.80 -2.05
N LEU A 486 31.01 4.50 -1.42
CA LEU A 486 30.07 3.54 -2.00
C LEU A 486 29.46 4.05 -3.31
N MET A 487 29.30 5.36 -3.46
CA MET A 487 28.76 5.94 -4.69
C MET A 487 29.71 5.77 -5.87
N THR A 488 31.02 5.93 -5.66
CA THR A 488 32.03 5.60 -6.68
C THR A 488 32.05 4.10 -6.97
N ARG A 489 31.99 3.26 -5.92
CA ARG A 489 31.97 1.80 -6.09
C ARG A 489 30.75 1.34 -6.87
N LEU A 490 29.59 1.92 -6.58
CA LEU A 490 28.36 1.70 -7.30
C LEU A 490 28.54 2.21 -8.73
N PHE A 491 28.53 3.52 -8.97
CA PHE A 491 28.35 4.13 -10.28
C PHE A 491 29.57 4.14 -11.22
N GLU A 492 30.81 4.05 -10.71
CA GLU A 492 32.01 4.06 -11.56
C GLU A 492 32.62 2.67 -11.67
N ASP A 493 32.72 1.96 -10.53
CA ASP A 493 33.47 0.70 -10.48
C ASP A 493 32.60 -0.53 -10.77
N LYS A 494 31.33 -0.39 -11.16
CA LYS A 494 30.40 -1.51 -11.41
C LYS A 494 30.26 -2.47 -10.22
N GLY A 495 30.30 -1.92 -9.01
CA GLY A 495 30.26 -2.70 -7.77
C GLY A 495 31.49 -3.57 -7.53
N ARG A 496 32.63 -3.27 -8.17
CA ARG A 496 33.90 -3.96 -7.89
C ARG A 496 34.42 -3.60 -6.50
N SER A 497 35.27 -4.48 -5.96
CA SER A 497 36.06 -4.22 -4.76
C SER A 497 35.26 -3.90 -3.50
N PHE A 498 34.03 -4.41 -3.33
CA PHE A 498 33.40 -4.53 -2.03
C PHE A 498 32.91 -5.96 -1.78
N TYR A 499 32.81 -6.32 -0.51
CA TYR A 499 32.21 -7.59 -0.10
C TYR A 499 31.35 -7.36 1.15
N VAL A 500 30.09 -7.77 1.05
CA VAL A 500 29.14 -7.83 2.17
C VAL A 500 29.30 -9.17 2.84
N ASP A 501 29.77 -9.19 4.08
CA ASP A 501 30.12 -10.44 4.77
C ASP A 501 28.89 -11.20 5.30
N HIS A 502 28.09 -11.73 4.36
CA HIS A 502 26.89 -12.50 4.59
C HIS A 502 26.92 -13.72 3.63
N PRO A 503 27.29 -14.93 4.10
CA PRO A 503 27.01 -15.48 5.43
C PRO A 503 28.25 -15.69 6.33
N LYS A 504 29.15 -14.71 6.47
CA LYS A 504 30.37 -14.79 7.32
C LYS A 504 31.56 -15.58 6.76
N THR A 505 31.83 -15.48 5.47
CA THR A 505 33.02 -16.10 4.84
C THR A 505 34.33 -15.71 5.52
N PHE A 506 34.45 -14.50 6.09
CA PHE A 506 35.70 -14.13 6.79
C PHE A 506 36.02 -15.00 8.00
N ASP A 507 35.04 -15.66 8.62
CA ASP A 507 35.31 -16.60 9.72
C ASP A 507 36.08 -17.82 9.22
N LEU A 508 35.86 -18.24 7.97
CA LEU A 508 36.63 -19.29 7.31
C LEU A 508 38.06 -18.85 6.97
N VAL A 509 38.27 -17.55 6.73
CA VAL A 509 39.60 -16.96 6.56
C VAL A 509 40.36 -16.97 7.89
N PHE A 510 39.74 -16.45 8.96
CA PHE A 510 40.36 -16.45 10.29
C PHE A 510 40.59 -17.86 10.84
N GLY A 511 39.71 -18.81 10.52
CA GLY A 511 39.88 -20.23 10.84
C GLY A 511 40.90 -20.97 9.96
N GLY A 512 41.54 -20.30 9.00
CA GLY A 512 42.57 -20.87 8.12
C GLY A 512 42.06 -21.82 7.03
N LYS A 513 40.73 -21.97 6.88
CA LYS A 513 40.13 -22.79 5.81
C LYS A 513 40.22 -22.13 4.45
N ILE A 514 40.24 -20.80 4.41
CA ILE A 514 40.52 -20.00 3.21
C ILE A 514 41.83 -19.26 3.43
N LYS A 515 42.81 -19.53 2.58
CA LYS A 515 44.11 -18.83 2.57
C LYS A 515 44.00 -17.58 1.70
N ILE A 516 44.82 -16.56 2.00
CA ILE A 516 44.88 -15.34 1.19
C ILE A 516 46.23 -15.28 0.46
N ALA A 517 46.19 -14.96 -0.84
CA ALA A 517 47.35 -14.63 -1.64
C ALA A 517 47.17 -13.23 -2.25
N ARG A 518 48.27 -12.51 -2.45
CA ARG A 518 48.28 -11.18 -3.08
C ARG A 518 48.93 -11.18 -4.46
N GLY A 519 48.41 -10.37 -5.36
CA GLY A 519 49.08 -10.10 -6.64
C GLY A 519 48.18 -10.27 -7.84
N GLU A 520 48.80 -10.26 -9.01
CA GLU A 520 48.14 -10.37 -10.30
C GLU A 520 48.52 -11.70 -10.96
N ALA A 521 47.52 -12.52 -11.29
CA ALA A 521 47.74 -13.73 -12.07
C ALA A 521 48.24 -13.38 -13.47
N ARG A 522 49.33 -14.02 -13.91
CA ARG A 522 49.95 -13.80 -15.24
C ARG A 522 49.89 -15.01 -16.16
N GLY A 523 49.94 -16.20 -15.60
CA GLY A 523 49.93 -17.42 -16.41
C GLY A 523 49.82 -18.67 -15.57
N PHE A 524 49.81 -19.79 -16.25
CA PHE A 524 49.68 -21.12 -15.72
C PHE A 524 51.01 -21.87 -15.87
N VAL A 525 51.32 -22.72 -14.88
CA VAL A 525 52.38 -23.73 -14.91
C VAL A 525 51.77 -25.08 -14.54
N GLU A 526 52.54 -26.17 -14.62
CA GLU A 526 52.00 -27.51 -14.30
C GLU A 526 51.49 -27.60 -12.85
N GLU A 527 52.15 -26.92 -11.91
CA GLU A 527 51.86 -27.00 -10.47
C GLU A 527 50.89 -25.92 -9.95
N GLY A 528 50.48 -24.94 -10.78
CA GLY A 528 49.64 -23.84 -10.32
C GLY A 528 49.59 -22.60 -11.23
N VAL A 529 49.47 -21.43 -10.62
CA VAL A 529 49.34 -20.13 -11.30
C VAL A 529 50.52 -19.22 -10.93
N VAL A 530 51.16 -18.62 -11.93
CA VAL A 530 52.17 -17.59 -11.76
C VAL A 530 51.46 -16.29 -11.34
N VAL A 531 51.83 -15.79 -10.18
CA VAL A 531 51.31 -14.56 -9.58
C VAL A 531 52.47 -13.58 -9.43
N VAL A 532 52.24 -12.36 -9.91
CA VAL A 532 53.19 -11.25 -9.79
C VAL A 532 52.73 -10.32 -8.71
N ASP A 533 53.63 -10.02 -7.77
CA ASP A 533 53.41 -9.00 -6.77
C ASP A 533 53.37 -7.61 -7.44
N ARG A 534 52.32 -6.83 -7.19
CA ARG A 534 52.14 -5.53 -7.85
C ARG A 534 53.06 -4.43 -7.30
N GLU A 535 53.61 -4.62 -6.11
CA GLU A 535 54.50 -3.66 -5.46
C GLU A 535 55.96 -3.97 -5.77
N THR A 536 56.36 -5.24 -5.68
CA THR A 536 57.77 -5.64 -5.88
C THR A 536 58.09 -6.10 -7.30
N GLY A 537 57.08 -6.51 -8.08
CA GLY A 537 57.28 -7.14 -9.38
C GLY A 537 57.80 -8.59 -9.30
N GLU A 538 57.92 -9.16 -8.10
CA GLU A 538 58.40 -10.52 -7.90
C GLU A 538 57.36 -11.54 -8.37
N GLU A 539 57.81 -12.52 -9.15
CA GLU A 539 56.97 -13.63 -9.62
C GLU A 539 57.07 -14.82 -8.67
N ARG A 540 55.92 -15.45 -8.38
CA ARG A 540 55.87 -16.71 -7.63
C ARG A 540 54.76 -17.62 -8.13
N VAL A 541 54.89 -18.92 -7.90
CA VAL A 541 53.84 -19.89 -8.19
C VAL A 541 52.94 -20.03 -6.97
N VAL A 542 51.64 -19.78 -7.15
CA VAL A 542 50.61 -20.19 -6.20
C VAL A 542 50.09 -21.55 -6.64
N GLU A 543 50.41 -22.57 -5.84
CA GLU A 543 50.04 -23.94 -6.11
C GLU A 543 48.51 -24.12 -6.20
N ALA A 544 48.05 -24.78 -7.25
CA ALA A 544 46.64 -25.07 -7.46
C ALA A 544 46.49 -26.27 -8.40
N ASP A 545 45.39 -27.00 -8.25
CA ASP A 545 44.96 -28.08 -9.14
C ASP A 545 43.61 -27.76 -9.81
N GLY A 546 43.00 -26.63 -9.46
CA GLY A 546 41.83 -26.02 -10.10
C GLY A 546 41.75 -24.51 -9.86
N VAL A 547 41.15 -23.76 -10.78
CA VAL A 547 41.04 -22.29 -10.71
C VAL A 547 39.62 -21.82 -10.98
N VAL A 548 39.10 -20.94 -10.13
CA VAL A 548 37.84 -20.22 -10.38
C VAL A 548 38.12 -18.72 -10.56
N LEU A 549 37.76 -18.17 -11.71
CA LEU A 549 37.92 -16.76 -12.04
C LEU A 549 36.67 -16.00 -11.59
N ALA A 550 36.79 -15.24 -10.49
CA ALA A 550 35.76 -14.34 -9.97
C ALA A 550 36.06 -12.89 -10.37
N THR A 551 36.29 -12.69 -11.66
CA THR A 551 36.92 -11.50 -12.24
C THR A 551 35.94 -10.50 -12.86
N GLY A 552 34.64 -10.77 -12.77
CA GLY A 552 33.57 -9.85 -13.12
C GLY A 552 33.19 -9.90 -14.61
N TYR A 553 32.75 -8.77 -15.16
CA TYR A 553 32.22 -8.66 -16.52
C TYR A 553 32.88 -7.52 -17.27
N ASP A 554 32.99 -7.66 -18.59
CA ASP A 554 33.53 -6.62 -19.46
C ASP A 554 32.51 -5.54 -19.81
N VAL A 555 33.02 -4.40 -20.30
CA VAL A 555 32.18 -3.33 -20.83
C VAL A 555 31.95 -3.63 -22.30
N VAL A 556 30.68 -3.74 -22.69
CA VAL A 556 30.28 -4.02 -24.07
C VAL A 556 29.82 -2.74 -24.72
N ASP A 557 30.35 -2.35 -25.87
CA ASP A 557 29.72 -1.28 -26.65
C ASP A 557 28.37 -1.79 -27.20
N LEU A 558 27.26 -1.53 -26.48
CA LEU A 558 25.95 -2.06 -26.83
C LEU A 558 25.42 -1.50 -28.13
N PRO A 559 25.46 -0.17 -28.40
CA PRO A 559 25.09 0.36 -29.71
C PRO A 559 25.83 -0.33 -30.85
N ARG A 560 27.16 -0.48 -30.72
CA ARG A 560 27.95 -1.19 -31.72
C ARG A 560 27.57 -2.68 -31.81
N LYS A 561 27.45 -3.38 -30.68
CA LYS A 561 27.04 -4.81 -30.64
C LYS A 561 25.69 -4.97 -31.33
N TYR A 562 24.69 -4.15 -31.00
CA TYR A 562 23.36 -4.21 -31.60
C TYR A 562 23.38 -3.92 -33.11
N LYS A 563 24.24 -3.01 -33.56
CA LYS A 563 24.43 -2.71 -34.99
C LYS A 563 25.09 -3.88 -35.73
N GLU A 564 26.16 -4.45 -35.18
CA GLU A 564 26.92 -5.55 -35.78
C GLU A 564 26.13 -6.87 -35.79
N THR A 565 25.33 -7.14 -34.75
CA THR A 565 24.47 -8.32 -34.70
C THR A 565 23.14 -8.14 -35.43
N GLY A 566 22.79 -6.91 -35.84
CA GLY A 566 21.49 -6.58 -36.42
C GLY A 566 20.34 -6.63 -35.42
N PHE A 567 20.62 -6.60 -34.11
CA PHE A 567 19.59 -6.56 -33.06
C PHE A 567 18.75 -5.28 -33.12
N VAL A 568 19.35 -4.15 -33.51
CA VAL A 568 18.64 -2.94 -33.93
C VAL A 568 19.19 -2.44 -35.27
N ASP A 569 18.37 -1.73 -36.04
CA ASP A 569 18.84 -1.10 -37.28
C ASP A 569 19.95 -0.07 -37.00
N GLY A 570 20.83 0.15 -37.98
CA GLY A 570 22.00 1.00 -37.80
C GLY A 570 21.67 2.45 -37.45
N SER A 571 20.56 2.99 -37.96
CA SER A 571 20.13 4.36 -37.69
C SER A 571 19.60 4.54 -36.26
N THR A 572 18.96 3.51 -35.72
CA THR A 572 18.61 3.44 -34.30
C THR A 572 19.86 3.32 -33.46
N ALA A 573 20.75 2.37 -33.77
CA ALA A 573 21.96 2.11 -33.01
C ALA A 573 22.82 3.38 -32.84
N ASP A 574 22.99 4.15 -33.90
CA ASP A 574 23.81 5.37 -33.91
C ASP A 574 23.26 6.49 -32.99
N LYS A 575 21.99 6.40 -32.58
CA LYS A 575 21.35 7.34 -31.63
C LYS A 575 21.46 6.89 -30.18
N LEU A 576 21.63 5.59 -29.93
CA LEU A 576 21.50 5.02 -28.59
C LEU A 576 22.65 5.43 -27.66
N VAL A 577 22.29 5.77 -26.43
CA VAL A 577 23.23 5.90 -25.33
C VAL A 577 23.75 4.51 -24.96
N ASN A 578 25.07 4.36 -24.88
CA ASN A 578 25.68 3.08 -24.50
C ASN A 578 25.50 2.79 -23.00
N ILE A 579 24.37 2.23 -22.59
CA ILE A 579 23.97 2.00 -21.19
C ILE A 579 24.78 0.93 -20.43
N SER A 580 25.63 0.13 -21.09
CA SER A 580 26.55 -0.80 -20.39
C SER A 580 27.75 -0.10 -19.74
N MET A 581 28.05 1.12 -20.18
CA MET A 581 29.07 1.96 -19.58
C MET A 581 28.49 2.53 -18.29
N PHE A 582 28.96 1.99 -17.17
CA PHE A 582 28.58 2.51 -15.87
C PHE A 582 29.15 3.91 -15.67
N GLY A 583 28.33 4.77 -15.09
CA GLY A 583 28.63 6.17 -14.87
C GLY A 583 27.34 6.96 -14.77
N VAL A 584 27.49 8.17 -14.27
CA VAL A 584 26.44 9.18 -14.22
C VAL A 584 26.78 10.29 -15.20
N ASP A 585 25.82 11.11 -15.60
CA ASP A 585 26.11 12.38 -16.26
C ASP A 585 26.46 13.49 -15.26
N ARG A 586 26.60 14.73 -15.74
CA ARG A 586 26.88 15.90 -14.91
C ARG A 586 25.76 16.26 -13.93
N GLU A 587 24.54 15.77 -14.14
CA GLU A 587 23.43 15.93 -13.19
C GLU A 587 23.46 14.82 -12.13
N GLY A 588 24.24 13.75 -12.33
CA GLY A 588 24.27 12.61 -11.42
C GLY A 588 23.24 11.54 -11.78
N GLU A 589 22.63 11.59 -12.96
CA GLU A 589 21.69 10.59 -13.45
C GLU A 589 22.38 9.57 -14.35
N VAL A 590 21.88 8.34 -14.41
CA VAL A 590 22.47 7.28 -15.24
C VAL A 590 21.99 7.45 -16.68
N PRO A 591 22.87 7.82 -17.64
CA PRO A 591 22.46 8.11 -19.01
C PRO A 591 21.80 6.90 -19.66
N GLY A 592 20.61 7.09 -20.23
CA GLY A 592 19.83 6.11 -20.99
C GLY A 592 19.10 5.03 -20.19
N LEU A 593 19.34 4.89 -18.88
CA LEU A 593 18.76 3.80 -18.08
C LEU A 593 17.45 4.19 -17.38
N THR A 594 17.43 5.35 -16.74
CA THR A 594 16.21 5.98 -16.20
C THR A 594 16.01 7.36 -16.81
N THR A 595 16.77 7.62 -17.87
CA THR A 595 16.78 8.86 -18.64
C THR A 595 16.66 8.56 -20.11
N PHE A 596 16.48 9.59 -20.94
CA PHE A 596 16.34 9.43 -22.39
C PHE A 596 17.45 8.53 -23.00
N SER A 597 17.03 7.46 -23.67
CA SER A 597 17.91 6.42 -24.23
C SER A 597 18.65 6.83 -25.49
N GLY A 598 18.30 7.99 -26.06
CA GLY A 598 18.64 8.36 -27.44
C GLY A 598 17.48 8.12 -28.42
N HIS A 599 16.43 7.41 -28.01
CA HIS A 599 15.26 7.14 -28.85
C HIS A 599 13.94 7.29 -28.05
N PRO A 600 12.93 8.00 -28.57
CA PRO A 600 11.70 8.33 -27.82
C PRO A 600 10.80 7.14 -27.49
N ASN A 601 10.99 6.01 -28.18
CA ASN A 601 10.18 4.80 -28.02
C ASN A 601 11.02 3.55 -27.67
N LEU A 602 12.26 3.75 -27.22
CA LEU A 602 13.10 2.67 -26.70
C LEU A 602 13.52 3.02 -25.28
N TYR A 603 13.26 2.12 -24.35
CA TYR A 603 13.56 2.31 -22.94
C TYR A 603 14.49 1.21 -22.47
N PHE A 604 15.38 1.53 -21.56
CA PHE A 604 16.11 0.51 -20.80
C PHE A 604 15.51 0.46 -19.40
N SER A 605 15.45 -0.72 -18.80
CA SER A 605 15.09 -0.86 -17.39
C SER A 605 16.00 -1.89 -16.74
N GLY A 606 16.67 -1.47 -15.68
CA GLY A 606 17.73 -2.21 -15.02
C GLY A 606 18.22 -1.48 -13.78
N VAL A 607 18.83 -2.24 -12.86
CA VAL A 607 19.27 -1.88 -11.48
C VAL A 607 18.15 -1.85 -10.43
N GLY A 608 18.14 -2.84 -9.52
CA GLY A 608 17.37 -2.86 -8.26
C GLY A 608 15.84 -2.97 -8.37
N ILE A 609 15.23 -3.93 -7.67
CA ILE A 609 13.77 -4.17 -7.68
C ILE A 609 12.99 -3.03 -7.00
N LEU A 610 13.61 -2.38 -6.01
CA LEU A 610 13.10 -1.18 -5.33
C LEU A 610 12.63 -0.07 -6.29
N ASN A 611 13.20 0.03 -7.48
CA ASN A 611 12.82 1.05 -8.45
C ASN A 611 11.46 0.79 -9.14
N CYS A 612 10.65 -0.20 -8.68
CA CYS A 612 9.44 -0.62 -9.40
C CYS A 612 8.09 -0.67 -8.62
N ARG A 613 8.02 -0.71 -7.27
CA ARG A 613 6.85 -1.20 -6.46
C ARG A 613 5.74 -0.20 -6.07
N THR A 614 4.49 -0.65 -5.72
CA THR A 614 3.48 -0.07 -4.74
C THR A 614 2.12 -0.86 -4.51
N SER A 615 1.58 -1.10 -3.27
CA SER A 615 0.14 -1.49 -2.94
C SER A 615 -0.36 -1.55 -1.45
N ARG A 616 -0.61 -0.42 -0.74
CA ARG A 616 -1.28 -0.31 0.61
C ARG A 616 -2.32 0.83 0.61
N THR A 617 -3.04 1.11 1.72
CA THR A 617 -3.96 2.27 1.82
C THR A 617 -3.91 2.94 3.20
N THR A 618 -4.46 4.14 3.33
CA THR A 618 -4.53 4.89 4.61
C THR A 618 -5.97 5.12 5.07
N ILE A 619 -6.20 5.06 6.38
CA ILE A 619 -7.41 5.56 7.07
C ILE A 619 -7.05 6.76 7.95
N ALA A 620 -8.00 7.69 8.13
CA ALA A 620 -7.80 8.91 8.91
C ALA A 620 -6.59 9.78 8.47
N GLY A 621 -6.13 9.63 7.23
CA GLY A 621 -4.96 10.34 6.70
C GLY A 621 -3.60 9.91 7.27
N SER A 622 -3.54 9.06 8.30
CA SER A 622 -2.28 8.76 9.00
C SER A 622 -2.06 7.29 9.37
N VAL A 623 -3.10 6.46 9.43
CA VAL A 623 -2.97 5.05 9.79
C VAL A 623 -2.95 4.21 8.52
N GLU A 624 -1.79 3.68 8.18
CA GLU A 624 -1.65 2.78 7.04
C GLU A 624 -2.15 1.38 7.38
N ILE A 625 -2.89 0.78 6.46
CA ILE A 625 -3.51 -0.53 6.63
C ILE A 625 -3.41 -1.35 5.34
N PRO A 626 -3.41 -2.69 5.44
CA PRO A 626 -3.67 -3.52 4.28
C PRO A 626 -5.13 -3.34 3.84
N ARG A 627 -5.37 -3.45 2.53
CA ARG A 627 -6.73 -3.38 1.97
C ARG A 627 -7.59 -4.62 2.31
N MET A 628 -7.06 -5.56 3.09
CA MET A 628 -7.79 -6.70 3.66
C MET A 628 -7.40 -6.88 5.13
N LEU A 629 -8.41 -6.89 6.01
CA LEU A 629 -8.24 -7.02 7.45
C LEU A 629 -8.73 -8.40 7.92
N ASN A 630 -8.07 -8.95 8.94
CA ASN A 630 -8.45 -10.20 9.58
C ASN A 630 -9.49 -9.93 10.68
N GLY A 631 -10.72 -10.36 10.45
CA GLY A 631 -11.81 -10.27 11.41
C GLY A 631 -11.79 -11.43 12.40
N LEU A 632 -11.79 -11.12 13.70
CA LEU A 632 -11.60 -12.11 14.78
C LEU A 632 -12.90 -12.58 15.43
N TRP A 633 -14.06 -12.30 14.84
CA TRP A 633 -15.37 -12.72 15.39
C TRP A 633 -15.56 -14.24 15.48
N GLN A 634 -14.75 -15.04 14.77
CA GLN A 634 -14.77 -16.51 14.93
C GLN A 634 -14.39 -16.94 16.36
N LEU A 635 -13.74 -16.05 17.13
CA LEU A 635 -13.37 -16.28 18.53
C LEU A 635 -14.49 -15.94 19.54
N ALA A 636 -15.62 -15.36 19.10
CA ALA A 636 -16.72 -14.94 19.98
C ALA A 636 -17.53 -16.09 20.62
N GLY A 637 -17.17 -17.35 20.35
CA GLY A 637 -17.89 -18.55 20.79
C GLY A 637 -18.88 -19.09 19.75
N GLY A 638 -19.16 -20.40 19.81
CA GLY A 638 -20.02 -21.13 18.87
C GLY A 638 -19.28 -21.86 17.74
N HIS A 639 -17.96 -21.67 17.63
CA HIS A 639 -17.09 -22.44 16.73
C HIS A 639 -16.14 -23.38 17.49
N ASP A 640 -15.52 -22.90 18.58
CA ASP A 640 -14.66 -23.67 19.49
C ASP A 640 -14.94 -23.20 20.94
N GLN A 641 -15.17 -24.12 21.88
CA GLN A 641 -15.46 -23.78 23.28
C GLN A 641 -14.20 -23.56 24.14
N ASP A 642 -13.04 -24.00 23.65
CA ASP A 642 -11.73 -23.93 24.34
C ASP A 642 -10.66 -23.34 23.39
N ILE A 643 -10.61 -22.00 23.26
CA ILE A 643 -9.60 -21.34 22.43
C ILE A 643 -8.29 -21.19 23.20
N ASP A 644 -7.22 -21.83 22.72
CA ASP A 644 -5.85 -21.58 23.18
C ASP A 644 -5.35 -20.23 22.62
N VAL A 645 -5.24 -19.26 23.52
CA VAL A 645 -4.81 -17.89 23.21
C VAL A 645 -3.39 -17.85 22.62
N ALA A 646 -2.48 -18.69 23.10
CA ALA A 646 -1.10 -18.71 22.62
C ALA A 646 -1.05 -19.29 21.20
N ALA A 647 -1.74 -20.42 20.97
CA ALA A 647 -1.81 -21.03 19.65
C ALA A 647 -2.50 -20.12 18.62
N ALA A 648 -3.54 -19.38 19.01
CA ALA A 648 -4.20 -18.41 18.15
C ALA A 648 -3.29 -17.22 17.81
N ALA A 649 -2.48 -16.75 18.77
CA ALA A 649 -1.51 -15.68 18.54
C ALA A 649 -0.38 -16.13 17.61
N GLU A 650 0.12 -17.36 17.75
CA GLU A 650 1.09 -17.94 16.82
C GLU A 650 0.52 -18.03 15.39
N ALA A 651 -0.76 -18.38 15.24
CA ALA A 651 -1.44 -18.45 13.95
C ALA A 651 -1.61 -17.09 13.25
N MET A 652 -1.40 -15.96 13.93
CA MET A 652 -1.33 -14.63 13.31
C MET A 652 -0.06 -14.45 12.48
N GLY A 653 1.02 -15.19 12.80
CA GLY A 653 2.32 -15.07 12.15
C GLY A 653 2.25 -15.13 10.62
N PRO A 654 1.74 -16.22 10.01
CA PRO A 654 1.61 -16.35 8.57
C PRO A 654 0.81 -15.21 7.89
N LEU A 655 -0.20 -14.65 8.57
CA LEU A 655 -1.02 -13.55 8.04
C LEU A 655 -0.22 -12.23 8.02
N ILE A 656 0.45 -11.91 9.13
CA ILE A 656 1.41 -10.78 9.21
C ILE A 656 2.54 -10.94 8.20
N ASP A 657 2.87 -12.19 7.91
CA ASP A 657 3.88 -12.60 6.95
C ASP A 657 3.44 -12.47 5.49
N ALA A 658 2.16 -12.29 5.23
CA ALA A 658 1.62 -12.03 3.90
C ALA A 658 1.11 -10.59 3.73
N ASP A 659 1.61 -9.67 4.55
CA ASP A 659 1.17 -8.26 4.59
C ASP A 659 -0.32 -8.09 4.94
N LEU A 660 -0.91 -9.07 5.63
CA LEU A 660 -2.23 -9.01 6.26
C LEU A 660 -2.07 -8.80 7.77
N ASP A 661 -1.37 -7.74 8.14
CA ASP A 661 -1.03 -7.36 9.52
C ASP A 661 -2.13 -6.54 10.22
N GLY A 662 -3.27 -6.34 9.57
CA GLY A 662 -4.45 -5.70 10.16
C GLY A 662 -5.43 -6.70 10.79
N PHE A 663 -5.86 -6.44 12.03
CA PHE A 663 -6.75 -7.30 12.81
C PHE A 663 -7.91 -6.49 13.42
N ASP A 664 -9.14 -6.88 13.11
CA ASP A 664 -10.37 -6.26 13.62
C ASP A 664 -11.07 -7.18 14.64
N MET A 665 -11.38 -6.63 15.82
CA MET A 665 -12.00 -7.35 16.93
C MET A 665 -13.07 -6.52 17.64
N ALA A 666 -13.60 -7.00 18.78
CA ALA A 666 -14.57 -6.29 19.61
C ALA A 666 -14.46 -6.76 21.08
N ASP A 667 -14.92 -5.94 22.01
CA ASP A 667 -15.01 -6.21 23.45
C ASP A 667 -15.74 -7.51 23.83
N HIS A 668 -16.69 -7.94 23.00
CA HIS A 668 -17.51 -9.15 23.18
C HIS A 668 -17.06 -10.36 22.33
N TYR A 669 -15.96 -10.25 21.55
CA TYR A 669 -15.46 -11.36 20.73
C TYR A 669 -14.58 -12.34 21.53
N GLY A 670 -15.11 -12.89 22.62
CA GLY A 670 -14.42 -13.90 23.42
C GLY A 670 -12.98 -13.47 23.78
N PRO A 671 -11.95 -14.29 23.49
CA PRO A 671 -10.56 -13.97 23.80
C PRO A 671 -9.83 -13.12 22.73
N ALA A 672 -10.50 -12.56 21.72
CA ALA A 672 -9.81 -11.89 20.60
C ALA A 672 -8.81 -10.79 21.04
N GLU A 673 -9.22 -9.91 21.97
CA GLU A 673 -8.33 -8.89 22.53
C GLU A 673 -7.15 -9.51 23.31
N LEU A 674 -7.37 -10.66 23.97
CA LEU A 674 -6.33 -11.39 24.70
C LEU A 674 -5.33 -12.08 23.75
N VAL A 675 -5.78 -12.55 22.58
CA VAL A 675 -4.92 -13.11 21.53
C VAL A 675 -3.97 -12.05 20.99
N VAL A 676 -4.51 -10.87 20.65
CA VAL A 676 -3.69 -9.73 20.24
C VAL A 676 -2.77 -9.27 21.35
N GLY A 677 -3.23 -9.26 22.61
CA GLY A 677 -2.35 -8.99 23.75
C GLY A 677 -1.25 -10.03 23.94
N HIS A 678 -1.54 -11.31 23.69
CA HIS A 678 -0.51 -12.34 23.70
C HIS A 678 0.53 -12.07 22.61
N HIS A 679 0.10 -11.80 21.37
CA HIS A 679 1.01 -11.42 20.26
C HIS A 679 1.84 -10.19 20.59
N ASN A 680 1.24 -9.10 21.09
CA ASN A 680 1.96 -7.88 21.45
C ASN A 680 2.99 -8.09 22.57
N HIS A 681 2.78 -9.11 23.41
CA HIS A 681 3.71 -9.48 24.47
C HIS A 681 4.81 -10.44 23.99
N SER A 682 4.47 -11.39 23.11
CA SER A 682 5.37 -12.45 22.67
C SER A 682 6.10 -12.14 21.35
N SER A 683 5.67 -11.12 20.60
CA SER A 683 6.22 -10.71 19.30
C SER A 683 6.47 -9.21 19.25
N ARG A 684 7.48 -8.80 18.47
CA ARG A 684 7.77 -7.39 18.16
C ARG A 684 7.28 -6.96 16.76
N ARG A 685 6.59 -7.85 16.04
CA ARG A 685 6.07 -7.54 14.70
C ARG A 685 4.91 -6.55 14.82
N PRO A 686 4.98 -5.37 14.18
CA PRO A 686 3.90 -4.39 14.22
C PRO A 686 2.64 -4.97 13.57
N ILE A 687 1.48 -4.61 14.11
CA ILE A 687 0.17 -4.96 13.58
C ILE A 687 -0.77 -3.77 13.75
N ALA A 688 -1.73 -3.62 12.83
CA ALA A 688 -2.81 -2.66 12.99
C ALA A 688 -3.98 -3.34 13.72
N ALA A 689 -4.08 -3.12 15.04
CA ALA A 689 -5.12 -3.73 15.88
C ALA A 689 -6.29 -2.78 16.14
N PHE A 690 -7.49 -3.15 15.67
CA PHE A 690 -8.72 -2.39 15.84
C PHE A 690 -9.67 -3.13 16.77
N THR A 691 -10.28 -2.42 17.73
CA THR A 691 -11.31 -3.01 18.60
C THR A 691 -12.59 -2.17 18.55
N LYS A 692 -13.63 -2.67 19.23
CA LYS A 692 -14.95 -2.03 19.33
C LYS A 692 -15.38 -1.93 20.77
N TRP A 693 -16.07 -0.85 21.10
CA TRP A 693 -16.89 -0.75 22.30
C TRP A 693 -18.37 -0.84 21.90
N CYS A 694 -19.06 -1.85 22.41
CA CYS A 694 -20.46 -2.15 22.12
C CYS A 694 -21.28 -2.09 23.44
N PRO A 695 -21.45 -0.91 24.05
CA PRO A 695 -22.12 -0.80 25.33
C PRO A 695 -23.60 -1.20 25.25
N PRO A 696 -24.18 -1.77 26.32
CA PRO A 696 -25.63 -1.94 26.42
C PRO A 696 -26.34 -0.58 26.51
N GLU A 697 -27.61 -0.53 26.11
CA GLU A 697 -28.49 0.63 26.26
C GLU A 697 -28.94 0.80 27.73
N SER A 698 -28.04 1.29 28.57
CA SER A 698 -28.27 1.48 30.00
C SER A 698 -28.71 2.90 30.36
N GLY A 699 -28.62 3.84 29.42
CA GLY A 699 -28.73 5.29 29.70
C GLY A 699 -27.54 5.87 30.48
N ASP A 700 -26.45 5.10 30.65
CA ASP A 700 -25.27 5.54 31.39
C ASP A 700 -24.39 6.45 30.54
N LYS A 701 -24.46 7.76 30.83
CA LYS A 701 -23.70 8.83 30.17
C LYS A 701 -22.39 9.15 30.87
N SER A 702 -21.92 8.34 31.82
CA SER A 702 -20.74 8.66 32.63
C SER A 702 -19.42 8.43 31.89
N PHE A 703 -18.47 9.33 32.11
CA PHE A 703 -17.10 9.17 31.61
C PHE A 703 -16.43 7.90 32.16
N ALA A 704 -16.74 7.53 33.41
CA ALA A 704 -16.15 6.37 34.09
C ALA A 704 -16.40 5.06 33.33
N THR A 705 -17.56 4.89 32.71
CA THR A 705 -17.90 3.70 31.93
C THR A 705 -17.12 3.62 30.63
N ALA A 706 -17.01 4.74 29.89
CA ALA A 706 -16.18 4.83 28.69
C ALA A 706 -14.69 4.58 29.00
N GLU A 707 -14.19 5.19 30.06
CA GLU A 707 -12.80 5.00 30.51
C GLU A 707 -12.53 3.56 30.93
N ALA A 708 -13.46 2.93 31.68
CA ALA A 708 -13.31 1.54 32.10
C ALA A 708 -13.24 0.58 30.89
N ALA A 709 -14.06 0.80 29.86
CA ALA A 709 -14.06 0.02 28.63
C ALA A 709 -12.73 0.15 27.86
N VAL A 710 -12.26 1.39 27.64
CA VAL A 710 -10.98 1.66 26.97
C VAL A 710 -9.81 1.07 27.75
N ASN A 711 -9.77 1.28 29.07
CA ASN A 711 -8.72 0.73 29.93
C ASN A 711 -8.73 -0.82 29.94
N LEU A 712 -9.91 -1.44 29.84
CA LEU A 712 -10.01 -2.90 29.73
C LEU A 712 -9.43 -3.41 28.41
N ALA A 713 -9.78 -2.78 27.29
CA ALA A 713 -9.26 -3.09 25.97
C ALA A 713 -7.72 -2.94 25.89
N LEU A 714 -7.19 -1.83 26.41
CA LEU A 714 -5.74 -1.58 26.54
C LEU A 714 -5.05 -2.68 27.35
N ARG A 715 -5.60 -3.06 28.51
CA ARG A 715 -5.06 -4.14 29.36
C ARG A 715 -5.08 -5.49 28.66
N ARG A 716 -6.18 -5.83 27.98
CA ARG A 716 -6.33 -7.13 27.29
C ARG A 716 -5.39 -7.24 26.10
N MET A 717 -5.29 -6.20 25.29
CA MET A 717 -4.40 -6.12 24.13
C MET A 717 -2.95 -5.76 24.48
N LYS A 718 -2.65 -5.51 25.76
CA LYS A 718 -1.32 -5.14 26.27
C LYS A 718 -0.64 -4.03 25.45
N GLN A 719 -1.37 -2.96 25.20
CA GLN A 719 -0.91 -1.78 24.47
C GLN A 719 -1.23 -0.50 25.25
N GLU A 720 -0.55 0.60 24.95
CA GLU A 720 -0.74 1.90 25.62
C GLU A 720 -1.76 2.79 24.91
N THR A 721 -1.88 2.63 23.59
CA THR A 721 -2.83 3.37 22.74
C THR A 721 -3.55 2.38 21.82
N ILE A 722 -4.87 2.51 21.71
CA ILE A 722 -5.67 1.75 20.73
C ILE A 722 -5.58 2.45 19.37
N THR A 723 -5.14 1.74 18.33
CA THR A 723 -5.00 2.31 16.97
C THR A 723 -6.33 2.84 16.42
N LEU A 724 -7.38 2.02 16.51
CA LEU A 724 -8.74 2.42 16.14
C LEU A 724 -9.74 1.85 17.15
N MET A 725 -10.45 2.74 17.86
CA MET A 725 -11.58 2.38 18.73
C MET A 725 -12.88 2.68 18.00
N GLN A 726 -13.66 1.65 17.70
CA GLN A 726 -14.92 1.79 16.98
C GLN A 726 -16.11 1.73 17.95
N TYR A 727 -17.11 2.60 17.77
CA TYR A 727 -18.31 2.63 18.62
C TYR A 727 -19.53 2.08 17.90
N HIS A 728 -20.28 1.17 18.54
CA HIS A 728 -21.54 0.65 18.02
C HIS A 728 -22.73 1.38 18.65
N VAL A 729 -23.66 1.86 17.82
CA VAL A 729 -24.90 2.51 18.27
C VAL A 729 -26.09 1.57 18.05
N TRP A 730 -26.76 1.19 19.14
CA TRP A 730 -27.90 0.25 19.13
C TRP A 730 -29.24 0.93 18.84
N ASP A 731 -29.52 2.10 19.43
CA ASP A 731 -30.74 2.89 19.22
C ASP A 731 -30.38 4.37 19.22
N TYR A 732 -30.73 5.08 18.14
CA TYR A 732 -30.47 6.53 18.01
C TYR A 732 -31.35 7.37 18.93
N THR A 733 -32.47 6.80 19.39
CA THR A 733 -33.33 7.46 20.37
C THR A 733 -32.73 7.43 21.78
N ASP A 734 -31.70 6.64 22.06
CA ASP A 734 -30.89 6.80 23.28
C ASP A 734 -29.72 7.75 23.00
N ASP A 735 -29.73 8.97 23.57
CA ASP A 735 -28.65 9.95 23.33
C ASP A 735 -27.34 9.64 24.06
N THR A 736 -27.25 8.50 24.76
CA THR A 736 -26.03 8.07 25.44
C THR A 736 -24.84 7.95 24.47
N TYR A 737 -25.05 7.60 23.20
CA TYR A 737 -23.95 7.53 22.23
C TYR A 737 -23.28 8.88 21.97
N LEU A 738 -24.03 9.99 22.03
CA LEU A 738 -23.47 11.34 21.87
C LEU A 738 -22.49 11.67 23.00
N CYS A 739 -22.85 11.30 24.23
CA CYS A 739 -22.00 11.46 25.40
C CYS A 739 -20.77 10.54 25.30
N ASN A 740 -20.98 9.27 24.98
CA ASN A 740 -19.93 8.27 24.90
C ASN A 740 -18.89 8.59 23.82
N LEU A 741 -19.31 9.04 22.63
CA LEU A 741 -18.36 9.48 21.60
C LEU A 741 -17.55 10.70 22.03
N MET A 742 -18.13 11.60 22.85
CA MET A 742 -17.40 12.73 23.42
C MET A 742 -16.40 12.29 24.50
N HIS A 743 -16.76 11.27 25.30
CA HIS A 743 -15.84 10.63 26.24
C HIS A 743 -14.70 9.91 25.51
N LEU A 744 -14.98 9.20 24.41
CA LEU A 744 -13.95 8.59 23.57
C LEU A 744 -13.03 9.64 22.96
N ARG A 745 -13.56 10.78 22.52
CA ARG A 745 -12.75 11.93 22.08
C ARG A 745 -11.85 12.46 23.19
N THR A 746 -12.36 12.53 24.42
CA THR A 746 -11.56 12.92 25.59
C THR A 746 -10.43 11.90 25.83
N LEU A 747 -10.70 10.60 25.70
CA LEU A 747 -9.71 9.53 25.83
C LEU A 747 -8.70 9.52 24.67
N GLN A 748 -9.13 9.92 23.46
CA GLN A 748 -8.24 10.16 22.31
C GLN A 748 -7.29 11.33 22.59
N GLN A 749 -7.78 12.44 23.12
CA GLN A 749 -6.95 13.57 23.56
C GLN A 749 -5.98 13.20 24.70
N GLN A 750 -6.32 12.21 25.51
CA GLN A 750 -5.44 11.64 26.53
C GLN A 750 -4.41 10.64 25.97
N GLY A 751 -4.40 10.39 24.65
CA GLY A 751 -3.47 9.47 23.98
C GLY A 751 -3.84 7.98 24.11
N LYS A 752 -4.97 7.64 24.76
CA LYS A 752 -5.40 6.24 24.92
C LYS A 752 -6.00 5.65 23.64
N ILE A 753 -6.44 6.51 22.72
CA ILE A 753 -7.02 6.15 21.42
C ILE A 753 -6.32 7.01 20.36
N SER A 754 -5.93 6.42 19.24
CA SER A 754 -5.40 7.17 18.09
C SER A 754 -6.55 7.65 17.20
N GLN A 755 -7.40 6.74 16.72
CA GLN A 755 -8.54 7.06 15.86
C GLN A 755 -9.87 6.55 16.42
N ILE A 756 -10.95 7.28 16.15
CA ILE A 756 -12.32 6.89 16.49
C ILE A 756 -13.04 6.47 15.22
N GLY A 757 -13.60 5.27 15.23
CA GLY A 757 -14.47 4.77 14.17
C GLY A 757 -15.90 4.55 14.67
N LEU A 758 -16.79 4.27 13.74
CA LEU A 758 -18.16 3.86 14.00
C LEU A 758 -18.37 2.43 13.49
N THR A 759 -19.40 1.77 14.00
CA THR A 759 -19.83 0.46 13.51
C THR A 759 -21.34 0.47 13.35
N ASN A 760 -21.80 0.11 12.15
CA ASN A 760 -23.20 0.07 11.77
C ASN A 760 -23.91 1.41 12.06
N VAL A 761 -23.31 2.54 11.70
CA VAL A 761 -24.01 3.83 11.75
C VAL A 761 -24.57 4.15 10.36
N ASP A 762 -25.83 4.60 10.27
CA ASP A 762 -26.45 4.97 9.00
C ASP A 762 -25.94 6.31 8.44
N ALA A 763 -26.29 6.64 7.19
CA ALA A 763 -25.73 7.79 6.52
C ALA A 763 -26.18 9.11 7.16
N ALA A 764 -27.43 9.18 7.64
CA ALA A 764 -27.99 10.37 8.26
C ALA A 764 -27.33 10.68 9.62
N HIS A 765 -27.11 9.64 10.43
CA HIS A 765 -26.47 9.76 11.74
C HIS A 765 -24.95 9.94 11.63
N LEU A 766 -24.30 9.36 10.61
CA LEU A 766 -22.89 9.67 10.31
C LEU A 766 -22.72 11.16 9.99
N GLU A 767 -23.56 11.70 9.09
CA GLU A 767 -23.54 13.11 8.71
C GLU A 767 -23.90 14.02 9.90
N LEU A 768 -24.87 13.63 10.73
CA LEU A 768 -25.19 14.31 11.99
C LEU A 768 -24.01 14.36 12.95
N LEU A 769 -23.30 13.25 13.15
CA LEU A 769 -22.13 13.19 14.02
C LEU A 769 -20.99 14.06 13.47
N VAL A 770 -20.69 13.97 12.18
CA VAL A 770 -19.63 14.80 11.57
C VAL A 770 -19.98 16.30 11.70
N HIS A 771 -21.22 16.70 11.41
CA HIS A 771 -21.66 18.09 11.58
C HIS A 771 -21.70 18.56 13.04
N SER A 772 -21.85 17.62 13.99
CA SER A 772 -21.73 17.91 15.43
C SER A 772 -20.26 18.00 15.90
N GLY A 773 -19.29 17.80 15.00
CA GLY A 773 -17.86 17.96 15.29
C GLY A 773 -17.19 16.73 15.90
N TYR A 774 -17.75 15.54 15.73
CA TYR A 774 -17.11 14.29 16.13
C TYR A 774 -16.06 13.84 15.09
N PRO A 775 -14.81 13.53 15.48
CA PRO A 775 -13.75 13.13 14.55
C PRO A 775 -13.87 11.64 14.18
N ILE A 776 -14.60 11.34 13.09
CA ILE A 776 -14.85 9.98 12.65
C ILE A 776 -13.87 9.58 11.54
N ALA A 777 -13.02 8.59 11.80
CA ALA A 777 -12.04 8.07 10.84
C ALA A 777 -12.64 7.06 9.88
N THR A 778 -13.46 6.14 10.41
CA THR A 778 -14.05 5.05 9.65
C THR A 778 -15.48 4.76 10.08
N ASN A 779 -16.26 4.15 9.19
CA ASN A 779 -17.52 3.49 9.53
C ASN A 779 -17.48 2.05 9.02
N GLN A 780 -17.58 1.10 9.95
CA GLN A 780 -17.62 -0.33 9.65
C GLN A 780 -19.07 -0.74 9.34
N VAL A 781 -19.37 -1.08 8.09
CA VAL A 781 -20.73 -1.39 7.62
C VAL A 781 -20.77 -2.69 6.82
N SER A 782 -21.95 -3.32 6.75
CA SER A 782 -22.11 -4.52 5.93
C SER A 782 -22.13 -4.14 4.45
N CYS A 783 -21.36 -4.86 3.63
CA CYS A 783 -21.43 -4.74 2.19
C CYS A 783 -21.02 -6.05 1.53
N SER A 784 -21.77 -6.47 0.52
CA SER A 784 -21.46 -7.63 -0.30
C SER A 784 -22.15 -7.51 -1.66
N VAL A 785 -21.93 -8.47 -2.55
CA VAL A 785 -22.69 -8.59 -3.80
C VAL A 785 -24.21 -8.78 -3.59
N ILE A 786 -24.66 -9.02 -2.35
CA ILE A 786 -26.10 -9.09 -1.99
C ILE A 786 -26.53 -7.83 -1.24
N ASP A 787 -25.76 -7.39 -0.26
CA ASP A 787 -26.05 -6.15 0.48
C ASP A 787 -25.46 -4.94 -0.23
N ARG A 788 -26.32 -4.27 -0.99
CA ARG A 788 -25.97 -3.13 -1.85
C ARG A 788 -26.30 -1.77 -1.24
N ARG A 789 -26.68 -1.70 0.04
CA ARG A 789 -27.05 -0.42 0.69
C ARG A 789 -25.91 0.60 0.65
N LEU A 790 -24.66 0.15 0.72
CA LEU A 790 -23.49 1.03 0.56
C LEU A 790 -23.44 1.74 -0.80
N VAL A 791 -23.78 1.04 -1.88
CA VAL A 791 -23.63 1.54 -3.27
C VAL A 791 -24.91 2.11 -3.87
N ARG A 792 -26.09 1.71 -3.36
CA ARG A 792 -27.39 2.25 -3.79
C ARG A 792 -27.94 3.34 -2.87
N GLY A 793 -27.48 3.36 -1.61
CA GLY A 793 -27.86 4.35 -0.62
C GLY A 793 -26.92 5.56 -0.58
N ARG A 794 -27.11 6.41 0.43
CA ARG A 794 -26.34 7.65 0.63
C ARG A 794 -24.98 7.44 1.32
N MET A 795 -24.75 6.26 1.92
CA MET A 795 -23.58 6.03 2.77
C MET A 795 -22.25 6.31 2.05
N ALA A 796 -22.05 5.79 0.83
CA ALA A 796 -20.81 6.04 0.10
C ALA A 796 -20.62 7.53 -0.21
N GLU A 797 -21.66 8.24 -0.62
CA GLU A 797 -21.61 9.68 -0.87
C GLU A 797 -21.21 10.46 0.38
N VAL A 798 -21.84 10.17 1.52
CA VAL A 798 -21.53 10.79 2.82
C VAL A 798 -20.09 10.50 3.23
N CYS A 799 -19.62 9.26 3.08
CA CYS A 799 -18.24 8.89 3.37
C CYS A 799 -17.22 9.65 2.50
N VAL A 800 -17.46 9.77 1.19
CA VAL A 800 -16.59 10.59 0.30
C VAL A 800 -16.58 12.04 0.76
N ARG A 801 -17.76 12.63 0.98
CA ARG A 801 -17.93 14.04 1.33
C ARG A 801 -17.18 14.43 2.61
N HIS A 802 -17.15 13.52 3.58
CA HIS A 802 -16.58 13.79 4.90
C HIS A 802 -15.23 13.11 5.16
N GLY A 803 -14.62 12.48 4.15
CA GLY A 803 -13.33 11.82 4.28
C GLY A 803 -13.33 10.59 5.21
N VAL A 804 -14.48 9.94 5.39
CA VAL A 804 -14.64 8.78 6.27
C VAL A 804 -14.41 7.50 5.47
N GLY A 805 -13.48 6.65 5.92
CA GLY A 805 -13.20 5.37 5.28
C GLY A 805 -14.23 4.28 5.62
N VAL A 806 -14.58 3.44 4.64
CA VAL A 806 -15.42 2.26 4.91
C VAL A 806 -14.56 1.03 5.18
N LEU A 807 -14.84 0.34 6.29
CA LEU A 807 -14.37 -1.01 6.56
C LEU A 807 -15.55 -1.97 6.31
N ALA A 808 -15.53 -2.66 5.18
CA ALA A 808 -16.66 -3.48 4.76
C ALA A 808 -16.61 -4.87 5.41
N TYR A 809 -17.62 -5.23 6.18
CA TYR A 809 -17.77 -6.57 6.74
C TYR A 809 -18.93 -7.33 6.06
N GLY A 810 -18.97 -8.65 6.23
CA GLY A 810 -20.01 -9.48 5.63
C GLY A 810 -19.84 -9.68 4.12
N THR A 811 -18.71 -9.26 3.57
CA THR A 811 -18.29 -9.41 2.17
C THR A 811 -18.49 -10.82 1.61
N LEU A 812 -18.32 -11.85 2.45
CA LEU A 812 -18.47 -13.26 2.08
C LEU A 812 -19.75 -13.94 2.60
N LEU A 813 -20.66 -13.18 3.22
CA LEU A 813 -21.92 -13.68 3.78
C LEU A 813 -21.74 -14.90 4.69
N GLY A 814 -20.76 -14.84 5.59
CA GLY A 814 -20.45 -15.95 6.52
C GLY A 814 -19.93 -17.22 5.84
N GLY A 815 -19.53 -17.11 4.57
CA GLY A 815 -19.05 -18.21 3.73
C GLY A 815 -20.08 -18.72 2.72
N PHE A 816 -21.25 -18.09 2.58
CA PHE A 816 -22.21 -18.42 1.51
C PHE A 816 -21.70 -18.07 0.11
N LEU A 817 -20.81 -17.08 0.00
CA LEU A 817 -20.14 -16.72 -1.26
C LEU A 817 -18.88 -17.59 -1.46
N GLY A 818 -19.09 -18.91 -1.47
CA GLY A 818 -18.07 -19.92 -1.68
C GLY A 818 -18.57 -21.03 -2.60
N GLU A 819 -17.63 -21.76 -3.20
CA GLU A 819 -17.86 -22.76 -4.25
C GLU A 819 -18.87 -23.82 -3.83
N LYS A 820 -18.80 -24.28 -2.57
CA LYS A 820 -19.65 -25.35 -2.03
C LYS A 820 -21.15 -25.02 -2.04
N TRP A 821 -21.52 -23.74 -2.18
CA TRP A 821 -22.90 -23.29 -2.16
C TRP A 821 -23.47 -23.04 -3.55
N VAL A 822 -22.64 -23.08 -4.61
CA VAL A 822 -23.12 -22.94 -5.99
C VAL A 822 -24.00 -24.15 -6.31
N ASP A 823 -25.23 -23.90 -6.77
CA ASP A 823 -26.25 -24.93 -7.06
C ASP A 823 -26.71 -25.75 -5.85
N ALA A 824 -26.28 -25.41 -4.64
CA ALA A 824 -26.72 -26.08 -3.43
C ALA A 824 -28.18 -25.70 -3.08
N PRO A 825 -28.98 -26.62 -2.53
CA PRO A 825 -30.29 -26.29 -1.99
C PRO A 825 -30.17 -25.36 -0.77
N GLU A 826 -31.23 -24.60 -0.47
CA GLU A 826 -31.28 -23.80 0.76
C GLU A 826 -31.15 -24.72 1.98
N PRO A 827 -30.30 -24.38 2.97
CA PRO A 827 -30.22 -25.14 4.21
C PRO A 827 -31.57 -25.20 4.93
N THR A 828 -32.09 -26.42 5.17
CA THR A 828 -33.34 -26.63 5.91
C THR A 828 -33.11 -26.75 7.42
N ASP A 829 -31.94 -27.25 7.83
CA ASP A 829 -31.53 -27.29 9.24
C ASP A 829 -30.80 -26.00 9.61
N THR A 830 -31.55 -25.00 10.08
CA THR A 830 -30.99 -23.73 10.52
C THR A 830 -30.28 -23.81 11.86
N GLU A 831 -30.60 -24.80 12.70
CA GLU A 831 -29.97 -25.02 14.01
C GLU A 831 -28.54 -25.55 13.85
N GLY A 832 -28.29 -26.39 12.84
CA GLY A 832 -26.96 -26.91 12.50
C GLY A 832 -26.01 -25.91 11.81
N LEU A 833 -26.49 -24.71 11.44
CA LEU A 833 -25.65 -23.65 10.87
C LEU A 833 -24.89 -22.89 11.96
N ASN A 834 -23.66 -22.50 11.63
CA ASN A 834 -22.92 -21.59 12.50
C ASN A 834 -23.57 -20.19 12.56
N TRP A 835 -23.18 -19.42 13.58
CA TRP A 835 -23.76 -18.11 13.88
C TRP A 835 -23.73 -17.13 12.71
N SER A 836 -22.62 -17.08 11.97
CA SER A 836 -22.49 -16.23 10.78
C SER A 836 -23.42 -16.66 9.65
N LEU A 837 -23.48 -17.97 9.34
CA LEU A 837 -24.39 -18.49 8.31
C LEU A 837 -25.86 -18.25 8.67
N ARG A 838 -26.25 -18.38 9.94
CA ARG A 838 -27.63 -18.04 10.38
C ARG A 838 -27.95 -16.56 10.12
N LYS A 839 -27.02 -15.65 10.47
CA LYS A 839 -27.17 -14.21 10.20
C LYS A 839 -27.37 -13.96 8.71
N TYR A 840 -26.45 -14.42 7.86
CA TYR A 840 -26.48 -14.07 6.44
C TYR A 840 -27.53 -14.84 5.63
N LEU A 841 -28.06 -15.97 6.12
CA LEU A 841 -29.24 -16.60 5.54
C LEU A 841 -30.46 -15.67 5.63
N ARG A 842 -30.58 -14.86 6.69
CA ARG A 842 -31.63 -13.84 6.80
C ARG A 842 -31.44 -12.72 5.78
N PHE A 843 -30.20 -12.25 5.57
CA PHE A 843 -29.88 -11.29 4.50
C PHE A 843 -30.32 -11.82 3.13
N ILE A 844 -30.00 -13.08 2.82
CA ILE A 844 -30.40 -13.74 1.58
C ILE A 844 -31.93 -13.82 1.44
N ARG A 845 -32.64 -14.20 2.51
CA ARG A 845 -34.12 -14.27 2.52
C ARG A 845 -34.76 -12.92 2.27
N VAL A 846 -34.25 -11.87 2.92
CA VAL A 846 -34.75 -10.50 2.74
C VAL A 846 -34.40 -9.94 1.36
N ALA A 847 -33.26 -10.34 0.79
CA ALA A 847 -32.85 -9.96 -0.56
C ALA A 847 -33.61 -10.72 -1.69
N GLY A 848 -34.74 -11.36 -1.37
CA GLY A 848 -35.59 -12.06 -2.34
C GLY A 848 -35.55 -13.59 -2.26
N GLY A 849 -34.75 -14.16 -1.35
CA GLY A 849 -34.71 -15.60 -1.12
C GLY A 849 -33.55 -16.32 -1.81
N TRP A 850 -33.51 -17.64 -1.63
CA TRP A 850 -32.39 -18.46 -2.09
C TRP A 850 -32.24 -18.47 -3.62
N ALA A 851 -33.35 -18.45 -4.37
CA ALA A 851 -33.31 -18.49 -5.83
C ALA A 851 -32.64 -17.24 -6.45
N PRO A 852 -32.99 -15.99 -6.07
CA PRO A 852 -32.22 -14.81 -6.45
C PRO A 852 -30.75 -14.85 -6.01
N PHE A 853 -30.47 -15.26 -4.78
CA PHE A 853 -29.10 -15.42 -4.30
C PHE A 853 -28.30 -16.40 -5.17
N GLN A 854 -28.88 -17.54 -5.56
CA GLN A 854 -28.22 -18.50 -6.44
C GLN A 854 -27.96 -17.93 -7.84
N ARG A 855 -28.79 -17.03 -8.37
CA ARG A 855 -28.49 -16.33 -9.63
C ARG A 855 -27.24 -15.47 -9.51
N VAL A 856 -27.13 -14.67 -8.44
CA VAL A 856 -25.94 -13.84 -8.17
C VAL A 856 -24.72 -14.71 -7.90
N LEU A 857 -24.85 -15.74 -7.07
CA LEU A 857 -23.76 -16.66 -6.77
C LEU A 857 -23.25 -17.38 -8.02
N LYS A 858 -24.14 -17.76 -8.95
CA LYS A 858 -23.76 -18.31 -10.25
C LYS A 858 -23.04 -17.29 -11.13
N ALA A 859 -23.49 -16.04 -11.15
CA ALA A 859 -22.81 -14.99 -11.89
C ALA A 859 -21.40 -14.75 -11.33
N VAL A 860 -21.26 -14.61 -10.01
CA VAL A 860 -19.98 -14.50 -9.31
C VAL A 860 -19.11 -15.74 -9.55
N ALA A 861 -19.67 -16.94 -9.53
CA ALA A 861 -18.94 -18.18 -9.81
C ALA A 861 -18.52 -18.32 -11.28
N ASN A 862 -19.31 -17.80 -12.21
CA ASN A 862 -18.93 -17.73 -13.62
C ASN A 862 -17.79 -16.74 -13.83
N VAL A 863 -17.82 -15.58 -13.16
CA VAL A 863 -16.70 -14.62 -13.14
C VAL A 863 -15.47 -15.23 -12.47
N ALA A 864 -15.64 -15.97 -11.38
CA ALA A 864 -14.55 -16.66 -10.69
C ALA A 864 -13.89 -17.71 -11.59
N ARG A 865 -14.72 -18.50 -12.31
CA ARG A 865 -14.26 -19.46 -13.31
C ARG A 865 -13.56 -18.79 -14.48
N LYS A 866 -14.05 -17.61 -14.92
CA LYS A 866 -13.43 -16.80 -15.97
C LYS A 866 -12.02 -16.36 -15.56
N HIS A 867 -11.84 -15.91 -14.32
CA HIS A 867 -10.54 -15.41 -13.84
C HIS A 867 -9.62 -16.48 -13.25
N GLY A 868 -10.14 -17.69 -13.01
CA GLY A 868 -9.37 -18.78 -12.41
C GLY A 868 -9.08 -18.57 -10.92
N VAL A 869 -9.96 -17.86 -10.23
CA VAL A 869 -9.84 -17.50 -8.81
C VAL A 869 -11.03 -18.06 -8.03
N PRO A 870 -10.96 -18.14 -6.69
CA PRO A 870 -12.11 -18.53 -5.88
C PRO A 870 -13.30 -17.56 -6.00
N VAL A 871 -14.52 -18.07 -5.82
CA VAL A 871 -15.77 -17.30 -5.73
C VAL A 871 -15.66 -16.19 -4.69
N ALA A 872 -15.02 -16.52 -3.55
CA ALA A 872 -14.78 -15.57 -2.48
C ALA A 872 -13.93 -14.38 -2.95
N ALA A 873 -12.92 -14.62 -3.81
CA ALA A 873 -12.04 -13.58 -4.32
C ALA A 873 -12.79 -12.58 -5.19
N VAL A 874 -13.71 -13.05 -6.05
CA VAL A 874 -14.63 -12.21 -6.86
C VAL A 874 -15.54 -11.36 -5.98
N ALA A 875 -16.15 -11.97 -4.96
CA ALA A 875 -16.97 -11.23 -4.02
C ALA A 875 -16.18 -10.14 -3.28
N MET A 876 -14.93 -10.44 -2.87
CA MET A 876 -14.04 -9.47 -2.23
C MET A 876 -13.62 -8.35 -3.18
N ARG A 877 -13.18 -8.68 -4.40
CA ARG A 877 -12.79 -7.70 -5.42
C ARG A 877 -13.93 -6.75 -5.76
N TRP A 878 -15.17 -7.26 -5.87
CA TRP A 878 -16.35 -6.43 -6.12
C TRP A 878 -16.53 -5.36 -5.05
N VAL A 879 -16.37 -5.72 -3.77
CA VAL A 879 -16.45 -4.75 -2.67
C VAL A 879 -15.23 -3.82 -2.63
N LEU A 880 -14.02 -4.34 -2.86
CA LEU A 880 -12.78 -3.55 -2.86
C LEU A 880 -12.70 -2.51 -3.99
N ASP A 881 -13.46 -2.69 -5.06
CA ASP A 881 -13.57 -1.72 -6.16
C ASP A 881 -14.46 -0.52 -5.82
N ILE A 882 -15.22 -0.59 -4.72
CA ILE A 882 -16.03 0.54 -4.27
C ILE A 882 -15.07 1.62 -3.72
N PRO A 883 -15.05 2.85 -4.27
CA PRO A 883 -14.01 3.83 -3.94
C PRO A 883 -13.85 4.19 -2.46
N VAL A 884 -14.96 4.18 -1.70
CA VAL A 884 -14.95 4.48 -0.26
C VAL A 884 -14.43 3.33 0.60
N VAL A 885 -14.35 2.11 0.06
CA VAL A 885 -13.89 0.93 0.80
C VAL A 885 -12.38 0.94 0.91
N LYS A 886 -11.91 1.21 2.13
CA LYS A 886 -10.49 1.17 2.47
C LYS A 886 -10.02 -0.27 2.64
N ALA A 887 -10.81 -1.10 3.32
CA ALA A 887 -10.53 -2.52 3.41
C ALA A 887 -11.80 -3.36 3.54
N VAL A 888 -11.70 -4.63 3.12
CA VAL A 888 -12.68 -5.67 3.47
C VAL A 888 -12.21 -6.41 4.72
N ILE A 889 -13.14 -6.74 5.61
CA ILE A 889 -12.87 -7.53 6.81
C ILE A 889 -13.30 -8.98 6.55
N ILE A 890 -12.34 -9.90 6.62
CA ILE A 890 -12.53 -11.32 6.31
C ILE A 890 -12.27 -12.15 7.56
N GLY A 891 -13.19 -13.04 7.90
CA GLY A 891 -13.13 -13.83 9.13
C GLY A 891 -11.93 -14.77 9.14
N ALA A 892 -11.04 -14.62 10.12
CA ALA A 892 -9.89 -15.49 10.35
C ALA A 892 -10.18 -16.45 11.51
N ARG A 893 -9.91 -17.74 11.31
CA ARG A 893 -10.12 -18.77 12.35
C ARG A 893 -8.93 -18.93 13.31
N LEU A 894 -7.82 -18.21 13.10
CA LEU A 894 -6.58 -18.26 13.90
C LEU A 894 -6.23 -19.66 14.41
N THR A 895 -6.24 -20.64 13.50
CA THR A 895 -5.75 -22.00 13.73
C THR A 895 -4.51 -22.28 12.87
N LYS A 896 -3.91 -23.46 13.01
CA LYS A 896 -2.84 -23.93 12.11
C LYS A 896 -3.26 -23.97 10.64
N GLU A 897 -4.55 -24.02 10.34
CA GLU A 897 -5.07 -23.99 8.97
C GLU A 897 -5.30 -22.56 8.44
N SER A 898 -4.97 -21.50 9.18
CA SER A 898 -5.23 -20.10 8.76
C SER A 898 -4.56 -19.76 7.42
N GLY A 899 -3.38 -20.32 7.14
CA GLY A 899 -2.69 -20.16 5.86
C GLY A 899 -3.46 -20.74 4.66
N LYS A 900 -4.32 -21.75 4.86
CA LYS A 900 -5.08 -22.43 3.80
C LYS A 900 -6.01 -21.49 3.04
N TYR A 901 -6.60 -20.52 3.74
CA TYR A 901 -7.53 -19.55 3.14
C TYR A 901 -6.83 -18.24 2.75
N MET A 902 -5.65 -17.96 3.33
CA MET A 902 -4.86 -16.75 3.06
C MET A 902 -4.50 -16.61 1.58
N ALA A 903 -3.92 -17.64 0.97
CA ALA A 903 -3.55 -17.61 -0.45
C ALA A 903 -4.77 -17.35 -1.36
N GLY A 904 -5.89 -18.03 -1.08
CA GLY A 904 -7.15 -17.82 -1.81
C GLY A 904 -7.71 -16.41 -1.64
N ASN A 905 -7.57 -15.80 -0.46
CA ASN A 905 -8.03 -14.44 -0.22
C ASN A 905 -7.14 -13.40 -0.89
N LEU A 906 -5.82 -13.58 -0.87
CA LEU A 906 -4.86 -12.69 -1.52
C LEU A 906 -5.05 -12.62 -3.04
N THR A 907 -5.62 -13.66 -3.66
CA THR A 907 -6.00 -13.59 -5.07
C THR A 907 -6.97 -12.44 -5.37
N ALA A 908 -7.73 -11.88 -4.41
CA ALA A 908 -8.55 -10.69 -4.62
C ALA A 908 -7.76 -9.42 -5.02
N PHE A 909 -6.46 -9.39 -4.76
CA PHE A 909 -5.55 -8.33 -5.24
C PHE A 909 -4.87 -8.70 -6.54
N GLY A 910 -4.84 -10.00 -6.80
CA GLY A 910 -4.44 -10.65 -8.02
C GLY A 910 -5.64 -10.95 -8.93
N PHE A 911 -6.61 -10.04 -9.15
CA PHE A 911 -7.40 -9.86 -10.43
C PHE A 911 -8.26 -8.59 -10.43
N SER A 912 -8.70 -8.15 -11.62
CA SER A 912 -9.68 -7.06 -11.83
C SER A 912 -11.08 -7.57 -12.15
N LEU A 913 -12.10 -6.72 -12.10
CA LEU A 913 -13.41 -7.01 -12.71
C LEU A 913 -13.53 -6.12 -13.94
N ASP A 914 -13.72 -6.70 -15.13
CA ASP A 914 -14.04 -5.90 -16.33
C ASP A 914 -15.51 -5.49 -16.36
N ASP A 915 -15.87 -4.67 -17.35
CA ASP A 915 -17.23 -4.18 -17.53
C ASP A 915 -18.24 -5.31 -17.76
N ALA A 916 -17.83 -6.42 -18.39
CA ALA A 916 -18.71 -7.57 -18.60
C ALA A 916 -18.93 -8.35 -17.30
N ASP A 917 -17.90 -8.48 -16.45
CA ASP A 917 -18.05 -9.06 -15.11
C ASP A 917 -18.99 -8.23 -14.25
N ARG A 918 -18.77 -6.91 -14.25
CA ARG A 918 -19.62 -5.96 -13.52
C ARG A 918 -21.05 -5.99 -14.05
N ALA A 919 -21.24 -6.02 -15.37
CA ALA A 919 -22.56 -6.12 -15.99
C ALA A 919 -23.25 -7.44 -15.66
N ALA A 920 -22.55 -8.57 -15.72
CA ALA A 920 -23.13 -9.88 -15.40
C ALA A 920 -23.53 -9.98 -13.92
N ILE A 921 -22.70 -9.46 -13.02
CA ILE A 921 -23.04 -9.37 -11.60
C ILE A 921 -24.23 -8.42 -11.40
N ALA A 922 -24.22 -7.25 -12.04
CA ALA A 922 -25.31 -6.27 -11.95
C ALA A 922 -26.65 -6.80 -12.48
N GLU A 923 -26.65 -7.46 -13.64
CA GLU A 923 -27.83 -8.11 -14.24
C GLU A 923 -28.37 -9.20 -13.30
N ALA A 924 -27.50 -10.05 -12.75
CA ALA A 924 -27.93 -11.05 -11.78
C ALA A 924 -28.52 -10.41 -10.50
N GLN A 925 -28.00 -9.25 -10.10
CA GLN A 925 -28.48 -8.48 -8.97
C GLN A 925 -29.83 -7.77 -9.23
N GLU A 926 -30.29 -7.63 -10.47
CA GLU A 926 -31.64 -7.10 -10.77
C GLU A 926 -32.74 -8.01 -10.22
N GLY A 927 -32.44 -9.31 -10.10
CA GLY A 927 -33.34 -10.28 -9.51
C GLY A 927 -33.42 -10.23 -7.98
N LEU A 928 -32.62 -9.39 -7.30
CA LEU A 928 -32.65 -9.21 -5.85
C LEU A 928 -33.67 -8.14 -5.45
N THR A 929 -34.27 -8.34 -4.28
CA THR A 929 -34.94 -7.27 -3.54
C THR A 929 -33.88 -6.50 -2.75
N ASP A 930 -33.94 -5.17 -2.75
CA ASP A 930 -33.03 -4.40 -1.89
C ASP A 930 -33.35 -4.64 -0.42
N ILE A 931 -32.29 -4.80 0.38
CA ILE A 931 -32.43 -4.89 1.83
C ILE A 931 -33.01 -3.55 2.32
N PRO A 932 -34.09 -3.57 3.12
CA PRO A 932 -34.78 -2.36 3.54
C PRO A 932 -33.90 -1.51 4.45
N GLY A 933 -34.08 -0.20 4.36
CA GLY A 933 -33.38 0.77 5.21
C GLY A 933 -31.97 1.13 4.71
N ASP A 934 -31.22 1.79 5.58
CA ASP A 934 -29.84 2.23 5.33
C ASP A 934 -28.84 1.28 6.01
N CYS A 935 -27.54 1.50 5.82
CA CYS A 935 -26.48 0.74 6.47
C CYS A 935 -26.65 0.71 8.00
N GLY A 936 -26.56 -0.50 8.59
CA GLY A 936 -26.72 -0.71 10.02
C GLY A 936 -28.17 -0.84 10.50
N ASP A 937 -29.18 -0.54 9.68
CA ASP A 937 -30.60 -0.73 10.05
C ASP A 937 -30.93 -2.19 10.38
N GLU A 938 -30.10 -3.15 9.96
CA GLU A 938 -30.23 -4.55 10.34
C GLU A 938 -30.18 -4.80 11.86
N TYR A 939 -29.63 -3.85 12.63
CA TYR A 939 -29.55 -3.87 14.09
C TYR A 939 -30.56 -2.95 14.76
N ARG A 940 -31.39 -2.21 14.00
CA ARG A 940 -32.23 -1.13 14.51
C ARG A 940 -33.70 -1.22 14.08
N ARG A 941 -33.97 -1.84 12.94
CA ARG A 941 -35.32 -1.88 12.35
C ARG A 941 -35.71 -3.29 11.90
N PRO A 942 -36.98 -3.70 12.08
CA PRO A 942 -37.48 -4.94 11.49
C PRO A 942 -37.43 -4.91 9.94
N PRO A 943 -37.09 -6.04 9.29
CA PRO A 943 -36.66 -7.29 9.89
C PRO A 943 -35.22 -7.19 10.43
N PHE A 944 -35.00 -7.56 11.69
CA PHE A 944 -33.66 -7.59 12.28
C PHE A 944 -32.84 -8.70 11.64
N LEU A 945 -31.66 -8.36 11.12
CA LEU A 945 -30.76 -9.31 10.48
C LEU A 945 -29.59 -9.66 11.41
N THR A 946 -29.93 -9.97 12.65
CA THR A 946 -29.05 -10.58 13.65
C THR A 946 -29.12 -12.11 13.53
N ALA A 947 -28.24 -12.83 14.23
CA ALA A 947 -28.33 -14.29 14.22
C ALA A 947 -29.61 -14.82 14.91
N SER A 948 -30.05 -14.21 16.02
CA SER A 948 -31.30 -14.56 16.71
C SER A 948 -32.55 -14.10 15.95
N GLY A 949 -32.45 -13.03 15.16
CA GLY A 949 -33.58 -12.46 14.42
C GLY A 949 -34.44 -11.50 15.23
N ASP A 950 -34.00 -11.14 16.43
CA ASP A 950 -34.58 -10.14 17.30
C ASP A 950 -33.47 -9.41 18.09
N LEU A 951 -33.88 -8.49 18.96
CA LEU A 951 -33.04 -7.73 19.88
C LEU A 951 -33.52 -7.86 21.33
N SER A 952 -34.25 -8.94 21.67
CA SER A 952 -34.90 -9.07 22.99
C SER A 952 -33.91 -9.08 24.16
N ASP A 953 -32.66 -9.44 23.90
CA ASP A 953 -31.58 -9.45 24.90
C ASP A 953 -30.96 -8.04 25.11
N HIS A 954 -31.35 -7.05 24.30
CA HIS A 954 -30.80 -5.69 24.32
C HIS A 954 -31.83 -4.61 24.72
N ILE A 955 -33.14 -4.88 24.57
CA ILE A 955 -34.21 -3.88 24.82
C ILE A 955 -34.92 -4.19 26.14
N THR A 956 -34.78 -3.30 27.12
CA THR A 956 -35.52 -3.35 28.41
C THR A 956 -36.73 -2.41 28.36
N GLY A 957 -37.91 -2.80 28.92
CA GLY A 957 -39.05 -1.87 29.00
C GLY A 957 -40.49 -2.42 29.06
N ARG A 958 -40.72 -3.74 29.13
CA ARG A 958 -42.09 -4.31 29.12
C ARG A 958 -42.98 -3.83 30.28
N ASP A 959 -42.41 -3.58 31.46
CA ASP A 959 -43.18 -3.14 32.64
C ASP A 959 -43.61 -1.66 32.59
N GLU A 960 -42.84 -0.77 31.97
CA GLU A 960 -43.22 0.64 31.83
C GLU A 960 -44.39 0.81 30.86
N ARG A 961 -44.37 0.07 29.75
CA ARG A 961 -45.46 0.10 28.76
C ARG A 961 -46.80 -0.31 29.35
N ARG A 962 -46.80 -1.39 30.15
CA ARG A 962 -47.99 -1.85 30.87
C ARG A 962 -48.55 -0.80 31.84
N LYS A 963 -47.68 -0.11 32.59
CA LYS A 963 -48.11 0.96 33.51
C LYS A 963 -48.75 2.14 32.76
N ILE A 964 -48.22 2.50 31.60
CA ILE A 964 -48.78 3.56 30.76
C ILE A 964 -50.15 3.14 30.22
N GLU A 965 -50.27 1.91 29.72
CA GLU A 965 -51.54 1.36 29.23
C GLU A 965 -52.60 1.29 30.33
N GLU A 966 -52.23 0.85 31.54
CA GLU A 966 -53.11 0.83 32.72
C GLU A 966 -53.57 2.25 33.10
N ALA A 967 -52.66 3.23 33.09
CA ALA A 967 -52.97 4.63 33.40
C ALA A 967 -53.95 5.23 32.38
N ILE A 968 -53.69 5.02 31.09
CA ILE A 968 -54.53 5.51 29.99
C ILE A 968 -55.92 4.85 30.00
N THR A 969 -55.99 3.53 30.21
CA THR A 969 -57.26 2.79 30.31
C THR A 969 -58.09 3.25 31.51
N SER A 970 -57.43 3.70 32.57
CA SER A 970 -58.07 4.28 33.76
C SER A 970 -58.47 5.76 33.57
N GLY A 971 -58.31 6.32 32.37
CA GLY A 971 -58.68 7.71 32.05
C GLY A 971 -57.68 8.77 32.51
N HIS A 972 -56.48 8.38 32.95
CA HIS A 972 -55.45 9.34 33.35
C HIS A 972 -54.73 9.95 32.15
N ARG A 973 -54.31 11.22 32.30
CA ARG A 973 -53.31 11.86 31.44
C ARG A 973 -51.92 11.41 31.88
N VAL A 974 -51.07 11.06 30.92
CA VAL A 974 -49.67 10.70 31.18
C VAL A 974 -48.77 11.77 30.56
N GLU A 975 -47.80 12.26 31.32
CA GLU A 975 -46.83 13.27 30.89
C GLU A 975 -45.44 12.66 30.82
N TYR A 976 -44.69 12.98 29.76
CA TYR A 976 -43.27 12.70 29.65
C TYR A 976 -42.49 14.01 29.69
N HIS A 977 -41.53 14.07 30.63
CA HIS A 977 -40.63 15.19 30.82
C HIS A 977 -39.22 14.79 30.37
N SER A 978 -38.63 15.58 29.49
CA SER A 978 -37.30 15.30 28.92
C SER A 978 -36.15 15.72 29.84
N GLY A 979 -36.43 16.49 30.90
CA GLY A 979 -35.41 17.06 31.76
C GLY A 979 -34.83 18.37 31.21
N SER A 980 -35.47 18.95 30.19
CA SER A 980 -35.12 20.27 29.67
C SER A 980 -35.29 21.32 30.77
N LYS A 981 -34.29 22.21 30.91
CA LYS A 981 -34.37 23.34 31.86
C LYS A 981 -35.58 24.26 31.61
N TRP A 982 -36.13 24.24 30.39
CA TRP A 982 -37.26 25.08 29.99
C TRP A 982 -38.62 24.52 30.43
N GLU A 983 -38.76 23.19 30.58
CA GLU A 983 -40.03 22.55 30.98
C GLU A 983 -40.60 23.14 32.29
N PRO A 984 -39.83 23.26 33.39
CA PRO A 984 -40.34 23.89 34.61
C PRO A 984 -40.48 25.41 34.52
N ILE A 985 -39.73 26.09 33.64
CA ILE A 985 -39.76 27.56 33.50
C ILE A 985 -40.99 28.01 32.69
N ALA A 986 -41.25 27.34 31.57
CA ALA A 986 -42.32 27.68 30.63
C ALA A 986 -43.62 26.88 30.89
N GLY A 987 -43.59 25.87 31.77
CA GLY A 987 -44.78 25.13 32.18
C GLY A 987 -45.30 24.16 31.11
N TYR A 988 -44.42 23.34 30.53
CA TYR A 988 -44.79 22.35 29.51
C TYR A 988 -44.09 21.00 29.76
N SER A 989 -44.63 19.93 29.16
CA SER A 989 -44.00 18.59 29.12
C SER A 989 -43.44 18.34 27.71
N ARG A 990 -42.35 17.57 27.55
CA ARG A 990 -41.88 17.13 26.23
C ARG A 990 -42.99 16.48 25.43
N ALA A 991 -43.75 15.60 26.05
CA ALA A 991 -44.92 15.00 25.42
C ALA A 991 -46.02 14.68 26.45
N VAL A 992 -47.26 14.61 25.96
CA VAL A 992 -48.43 14.30 26.75
C VAL A 992 -49.27 13.27 26.00
N ARG A 993 -49.72 12.22 26.69
CA ARG A 993 -50.69 11.25 26.18
C ARG A 993 -52.03 11.38 26.89
N VAL A 994 -53.11 11.49 26.12
CA VAL A 994 -54.50 11.43 26.58
C VAL A 994 -55.27 10.49 25.65
N GLY A 995 -55.72 9.35 26.17
CA GLY A 995 -56.28 8.29 25.34
C GLY A 995 -55.25 7.77 24.33
N ASN A 996 -55.64 7.74 23.06
CA ASN A 996 -54.75 7.31 21.96
C ASN A 996 -53.90 8.45 21.40
N ILE A 997 -54.15 9.71 21.77
CA ILE A 997 -53.44 10.84 21.19
C ILE A 997 -52.21 11.18 22.02
N ILE A 998 -51.05 11.17 21.38
CA ILE A 998 -49.80 11.71 21.92
C ILE A 998 -49.51 13.04 21.23
N ARG A 999 -49.26 14.09 22.02
CA ARG A 999 -48.82 15.40 21.55
C ARG A 999 -47.40 15.65 22.02
N VAL A 1000 -46.51 15.93 21.09
CA VAL A 1000 -45.11 16.25 21.35
C VAL A 1000 -44.92 17.74 21.14
N SER A 1001 -44.38 18.41 22.16
CA SER A 1001 -44.10 19.85 22.15
C SER A 1001 -43.03 20.21 21.12
N GLY A 1002 -42.93 21.50 20.78
CA GLY A 1002 -41.89 22.04 19.91
C GLY A 1002 -40.50 21.52 20.30
N THR A 1003 -39.84 20.88 19.34
CA THR A 1003 -38.58 20.16 19.56
C THR A 1003 -37.51 20.71 18.63
N THR A 1004 -36.41 21.17 19.23
CA THR A 1004 -35.18 21.58 18.54
C THR A 1004 -34.03 20.63 18.90
N ALA A 1005 -32.94 20.68 18.13
CA ALA A 1005 -31.79 19.77 18.23
C ALA A 1005 -30.87 20.05 19.44
N ASN A 1006 -31.48 20.23 20.62
CA ASN A 1006 -30.72 20.45 21.86
C ASN A 1006 -29.88 19.22 22.19
N PRO A 1007 -28.61 19.42 22.59
CA PRO A 1007 -27.79 18.33 23.07
C PRO A 1007 -28.27 17.83 24.44
N PRO A 1008 -27.87 16.61 24.85
CA PRO A 1008 -28.02 16.15 26.22
C PRO A 1008 -27.45 17.16 27.22
N ALA A 1009 -28.07 17.29 28.39
CA ALA A 1009 -27.66 18.25 29.42
C ALA A 1009 -26.19 18.07 29.83
N GLU A 1010 -25.70 16.82 29.78
CA GLU A 1010 -24.32 16.44 30.10
C GLU A 1010 -23.30 17.04 29.13
N LEU A 1011 -23.70 17.35 27.90
CA LEU A 1011 -22.84 17.93 26.85
C LEU A 1011 -22.95 19.46 26.76
N GLY A 1012 -23.77 20.12 27.59
CA GLY A 1012 -24.20 21.51 27.39
C GLY A 1012 -23.10 22.58 27.31
N SER A 1013 -21.87 22.30 27.76
CA SER A 1013 -20.71 23.20 27.56
C SER A 1013 -19.77 22.78 26.41
N GLN A 1014 -19.92 21.55 25.91
CA GLN A 1014 -19.05 20.95 24.90
C GLN A 1014 -19.69 20.90 23.51
N LEU A 1015 -21.02 20.91 23.45
CA LEU A 1015 -21.80 20.91 22.21
C LEU A 1015 -22.94 21.91 22.35
N ALA A 1016 -23.06 22.86 21.42
CA ALA A 1016 -24.12 23.88 21.44
C ALA A 1016 -25.43 23.36 20.84
N VAL A 1017 -25.33 22.63 19.73
CA VAL A 1017 -26.46 22.07 18.99
C VAL A 1017 -26.03 20.77 18.30
N VAL A 1018 -26.88 19.76 18.31
CA VAL A 1018 -26.64 18.51 17.56
C VAL A 1018 -26.89 18.76 16.08
N GLY A 1019 -25.98 18.36 15.22
CA GLY A 1019 -26.04 18.60 13.77
C GLY A 1019 -25.46 19.94 13.32
N GLY A 1020 -24.91 20.73 14.25
CA GLY A 1020 -24.16 21.96 13.95
C GLY A 1020 -24.95 22.92 13.05
N VAL A 1021 -24.34 23.36 11.95
CA VAL A 1021 -24.94 24.32 11.00
C VAL A 1021 -25.82 23.68 9.93
N SER A 1022 -26.03 22.36 9.97
CA SER A 1022 -26.81 21.62 8.98
C SER A 1022 -28.27 21.48 9.44
N ALA A 1023 -29.18 22.16 8.74
CA ALA A 1023 -30.61 22.04 9.01
C ALA A 1023 -31.13 20.60 8.80
N ARG A 1024 -30.54 19.87 7.84
CA ARG A 1024 -30.80 18.44 7.62
C ARG A 1024 -30.47 17.61 8.86
N SER A 1025 -29.25 17.76 9.38
CA SER A 1025 -28.79 17.01 10.55
C SER A 1025 -29.52 17.41 11.84
N GLN A 1026 -29.83 18.70 12.01
CA GLN A 1026 -30.70 19.14 13.11
C GLN A 1026 -32.10 18.52 13.01
N THR A 1027 -32.65 18.38 11.79
CA THR A 1027 -33.96 17.74 11.58
C THR A 1027 -33.95 16.28 12.02
N VAL A 1028 -32.88 15.53 11.68
CA VAL A 1028 -32.70 14.13 12.13
C VAL A 1028 -32.64 14.07 13.66
N ALA A 1029 -31.81 14.92 14.29
CA ALA A 1029 -31.71 14.98 15.75
C ALA A 1029 -33.04 15.31 16.45
N VAL A 1030 -33.83 16.22 15.85
CA VAL A 1030 -35.16 16.56 16.35
C VAL A 1030 -36.09 15.35 16.30
N PHE A 1031 -36.05 14.57 15.22
CA PHE A 1031 -36.87 13.36 15.11
C PHE A 1031 -36.43 12.26 16.08
N ASP A 1032 -35.15 12.11 16.39
CA ASP A 1032 -34.69 11.17 17.43
C ASP A 1032 -35.30 11.51 18.81
N ILE A 1033 -35.36 12.81 19.14
CA ILE A 1033 -35.97 13.30 20.39
C ILE A 1033 -37.49 13.09 20.38
N ILE A 1034 -38.16 13.34 19.25
CA ILE A 1034 -39.59 13.09 19.08
C ILE A 1034 -39.88 11.60 19.23
N GLU A 1035 -39.14 10.73 18.56
CA GLU A 1035 -39.32 9.28 18.62
C GLU A 1035 -39.09 8.76 20.05
N ARG A 1036 -38.07 9.26 20.76
CA ARG A 1036 -37.88 8.95 22.19
C ARG A 1036 -39.13 9.29 23.00
N ALA A 1037 -39.70 10.47 22.80
CA ALA A 1037 -40.88 10.91 23.53
C ALA A 1037 -42.11 10.03 23.23
N LEU A 1038 -42.28 9.62 21.97
CA LEU A 1038 -43.32 8.68 21.57
C LEU A 1038 -43.13 7.31 22.23
N LYS A 1039 -41.92 6.73 22.14
CA LYS A 1039 -41.58 5.44 22.77
C LYS A 1039 -41.86 5.46 24.27
N ARG A 1040 -41.48 6.55 24.97
CA ARG A 1040 -41.72 6.73 26.41
C ARG A 1040 -43.19 6.86 26.80
N LEU A 1041 -44.08 7.14 25.84
CA LEU A 1041 -45.53 7.17 26.03
C LEU A 1041 -46.24 5.99 25.36
N GLY A 1042 -45.49 4.97 24.91
CA GLY A 1042 -46.00 3.74 24.33
C GLY A 1042 -46.36 3.80 22.84
N GLY A 1043 -46.10 4.92 22.17
CA GLY A 1043 -46.30 5.09 20.72
C GLY A 1043 -45.02 4.92 19.89
N SER A 1044 -45.10 5.24 18.61
CA SER A 1044 -44.05 5.03 17.60
C SER A 1044 -44.14 6.05 16.45
N MET A 1045 -43.07 6.18 15.66
CA MET A 1045 -43.04 7.09 14.51
C MET A 1045 -44.04 6.73 13.40
N SER A 1046 -44.39 5.45 13.25
CA SER A 1046 -45.43 5.01 12.30
C SER A 1046 -46.84 5.47 12.67
N GLU A 1047 -47.05 5.97 13.89
CA GLU A 1047 -48.35 6.45 14.37
C GLU A 1047 -48.47 7.97 14.30
N VAL A 1048 -47.42 8.67 13.84
CA VAL A 1048 -47.45 10.12 13.67
C VAL A 1048 -48.39 10.46 12.51
N VAL A 1049 -49.45 11.22 12.82
CA VAL A 1049 -50.47 11.63 11.85
C VAL A 1049 -50.29 13.07 11.40
N ARG A 1050 -49.57 13.88 12.18
CA ARG A 1050 -49.32 15.30 11.86
C ARG A 1050 -47.95 15.76 12.34
N THR A 1051 -47.32 16.60 11.54
CA THR A 1051 -46.12 17.38 11.88
C THR A 1051 -46.34 18.87 11.58
N ARG A 1052 -45.75 19.74 12.38
CA ARG A 1052 -45.62 21.18 12.11
C ARG A 1052 -44.15 21.53 12.19
N VAL A 1053 -43.61 22.08 11.11
CA VAL A 1053 -42.18 22.33 10.92
C VAL A 1053 -41.96 23.83 10.79
N MET A 1054 -41.22 24.40 11.73
CA MET A 1054 -40.78 25.79 11.73
C MET A 1054 -39.30 25.85 11.35
N ILE A 1055 -38.97 26.58 10.31
CA ILE A 1055 -37.61 26.66 9.74
C ILE A 1055 -37.09 28.09 9.87
N ARG A 1056 -35.86 28.27 10.38
CA ARG A 1056 -35.28 29.60 10.56
C ARG A 1056 -35.03 30.32 9.23
N ARG A 1057 -34.49 29.60 8.24
CA ARG A 1057 -33.99 30.17 6.99
C ARG A 1057 -34.71 29.57 5.79
N GLU A 1058 -35.13 30.40 4.84
CA GLU A 1058 -35.86 29.95 3.65
C GLU A 1058 -35.03 28.99 2.79
N GLN A 1059 -33.71 29.19 2.70
CA GLN A 1059 -32.83 28.30 1.93
C GLN A 1059 -32.73 26.87 2.47
N ASP A 1060 -33.12 26.63 3.74
CA ASP A 1060 -33.04 25.30 4.36
C ASP A 1060 -34.29 24.44 4.11
N VAL A 1061 -35.34 25.01 3.49
CA VAL A 1061 -36.64 24.35 3.30
C VAL A 1061 -36.50 22.99 2.61
N VAL A 1062 -35.65 22.90 1.58
CA VAL A 1062 -35.44 21.66 0.82
C VAL A 1062 -34.75 20.61 1.70
N GLU A 1063 -33.64 20.95 2.34
CA GLU A 1063 -32.87 20.03 3.18
C GLU A 1063 -33.70 19.49 4.37
N VAL A 1064 -34.49 20.35 5.02
CA VAL A 1064 -35.41 19.94 6.10
C VAL A 1064 -36.51 19.03 5.56
N SER A 1065 -37.07 19.34 4.38
CA SER A 1065 -38.12 18.52 3.76
C SER A 1065 -37.60 17.13 3.36
N GLU A 1066 -36.37 17.05 2.85
CA GLU A 1066 -35.74 15.77 2.50
C GLU A 1066 -35.44 14.93 3.75
N ALA A 1067 -34.95 15.54 4.83
CA ALA A 1067 -34.74 14.83 6.10
C ALA A 1067 -36.07 14.31 6.68
N HIS A 1068 -37.12 15.14 6.70
CA HIS A 1068 -38.47 14.75 7.10
C HIS A 1068 -39.00 13.58 6.27
N GLY A 1069 -38.91 13.69 4.94
CA GLY A 1069 -39.34 12.66 4.01
C GLY A 1069 -38.60 11.34 4.24
N TRP A 1070 -37.29 11.39 4.45
CA TRP A 1070 -36.47 10.21 4.76
C TRP A 1070 -36.92 9.54 6.06
N VAL A 1071 -37.11 10.29 7.16
CA VAL A 1071 -37.56 9.74 8.44
C VAL A 1071 -38.86 8.96 8.28
N PHE A 1072 -39.88 9.57 7.68
CA PHE A 1072 -41.18 8.90 7.54
C PHE A 1072 -41.20 7.79 6.49
N GLN A 1073 -40.32 7.85 5.47
CA GLN A 1073 -40.11 6.73 4.56
C GLN A 1073 -39.58 5.50 5.30
N CYS A 1074 -38.66 5.67 6.25
CA CYS A 1074 -38.16 4.57 7.08
C CYS A 1074 -39.27 3.88 7.90
N HIS A 1075 -40.33 4.61 8.25
CA HIS A 1075 -41.51 4.09 8.97
C HIS A 1075 -42.70 3.77 8.05
N ARG A 1076 -42.56 3.94 6.73
CA ARG A 1076 -43.57 3.67 5.69
C ARG A 1076 -44.90 4.42 5.89
N VAL A 1077 -44.84 5.65 6.39
CA VAL A 1077 -46.02 6.51 6.59
C VAL A 1077 -45.81 7.90 5.99
N ARG A 1078 -46.89 8.68 5.86
CA ARG A 1078 -46.85 10.08 5.39
C ARG A 1078 -47.80 10.93 6.24
N PRO A 1079 -47.32 11.62 7.29
CA PRO A 1079 -48.17 12.46 8.11
C PRO A 1079 -48.65 13.70 7.35
N ALA A 1080 -49.78 14.28 7.79
CA ALA A 1080 -50.12 15.64 7.40
C ALA A 1080 -48.99 16.59 7.84
N ASN A 1081 -48.56 17.48 6.95
CA ASN A 1081 -47.42 18.35 7.21
C ASN A 1081 -47.82 19.82 7.02
N THR A 1082 -47.33 20.69 7.90
CA THR A 1082 -47.34 22.15 7.72
C THR A 1082 -45.91 22.64 7.88
N LEU A 1083 -45.41 23.39 6.89
CA LEU A 1083 -44.04 23.89 6.86
C LEU A 1083 -44.05 25.40 6.70
N THR A 1084 -43.36 26.11 7.58
CA THR A 1084 -43.32 27.58 7.62
C THR A 1084 -41.95 28.09 8.01
N THR A 1085 -41.55 29.25 7.50
CA THR A 1085 -40.36 29.95 7.96
C THR A 1085 -40.69 30.88 9.14
N ALA A 1086 -39.94 30.80 10.23
CA ALA A 1086 -40.14 31.62 11.43
C ALA A 1086 -38.83 31.89 12.17
N GLY A 1087 -38.77 32.96 12.97
CA GLY A 1087 -37.66 33.15 13.91
C GLY A 1087 -37.73 32.12 15.04
N LEU A 1088 -36.62 31.43 15.31
CA LEU A 1088 -36.53 30.43 16.37
C LEU A 1088 -35.79 30.97 17.61
N ILE A 1089 -36.00 30.33 18.77
CA ILE A 1089 -35.31 30.68 20.02
C ILE A 1089 -33.93 30.02 20.05
N GLY A 1090 -32.88 30.82 20.24
CA GLY A 1090 -31.48 30.38 20.23
C GLY A 1090 -30.86 30.46 18.83
N ASP A 1091 -29.73 31.15 18.72
CA ASP A 1091 -29.13 31.52 17.42
C ASP A 1091 -28.72 30.32 16.56
N GLU A 1092 -28.40 29.20 17.19
CA GLU A 1092 -27.95 27.98 16.52
C GLU A 1092 -29.09 27.08 16.01
N MET A 1093 -30.32 27.29 16.47
CA MET A 1093 -31.46 26.44 16.11
C MET A 1093 -31.99 26.80 14.72
N LEU A 1094 -31.99 25.84 13.80
CA LEU A 1094 -32.42 26.02 12.41
C LEU A 1094 -33.81 25.44 12.14
N VAL A 1095 -34.22 24.45 12.93
CA VAL A 1095 -35.50 23.76 12.78
C VAL A 1095 -36.12 23.47 14.15
N GLU A 1096 -37.43 23.68 14.24
CA GLU A 1096 -38.27 23.25 15.36
C GLU A 1096 -39.46 22.46 14.82
N ILE A 1097 -39.74 21.29 15.42
CA ILE A 1097 -40.82 20.40 14.97
C ILE A 1097 -41.73 20.03 16.12
N GLU A 1098 -43.03 20.15 15.88
CA GLU A 1098 -44.09 19.54 16.69
C GLU A 1098 -44.66 18.31 15.99
N ALA A 1099 -45.07 17.32 16.77
CA ALA A 1099 -45.68 16.10 16.25
C ALA A 1099 -46.91 15.69 17.05
N GLU A 1100 -47.90 15.13 16.35
CA GLU A 1100 -49.07 14.48 16.94
C GLU A 1100 -49.17 13.05 16.39
N ALA A 1101 -49.33 12.09 17.30
CA ALA A 1101 -49.47 10.67 16.97
C ALA A 1101 -50.78 10.11 17.51
N ASP A 1102 -51.36 9.15 16.78
CA ASP A 1102 -52.55 8.41 17.16
C ASP A 1102 -52.19 6.92 17.33
N VAL A 1103 -52.10 6.47 18.58
CA VAL A 1103 -51.66 5.13 18.95
C VAL A 1103 -52.65 4.09 18.41
N GLY A 1104 -52.14 3.13 17.63
CA GLY A 1104 -52.90 2.11 16.91
C GLY A 1104 -53.20 2.45 15.44
N SER A 1105 -52.87 3.67 14.97
CA SER A 1105 -53.12 4.07 13.57
C SER A 1105 -52.14 3.48 12.55
N GLY A 1106 -50.99 2.96 13.00
CA GLY A 1106 -49.90 2.51 12.13
C GLY A 1106 -50.06 1.13 11.48
N GLU A 1107 -51.00 0.30 11.94
CA GLU A 1107 -51.09 -1.12 11.53
C GLU A 1107 -51.85 -1.34 10.20
N SER A 1108 -52.58 -0.35 9.68
CA SER A 1108 -53.32 -0.46 8.41
C SER A 1108 -53.54 0.90 7.73
N VAL A 1109 -52.56 1.36 6.96
CA VAL A 1109 -52.68 2.61 6.20
C VAL A 1109 -53.33 2.34 4.83
N PHE A 1110 -54.53 2.90 4.61
CA PHE A 1110 -55.18 2.90 3.30
C PHE A 1110 -54.89 4.22 2.58
N VAL A 1111 -54.31 4.14 1.38
CA VAL A 1111 -53.95 5.31 0.57
C VAL A 1111 -55.01 5.52 -0.52
N VAL A 1112 -55.55 6.74 -0.61
CA VAL A 1112 -56.42 7.17 -1.71
C VAL A 1112 -55.53 7.88 -2.74
N GLU A 1113 -55.48 7.37 -3.97
CA GLU A 1113 -54.81 8.03 -5.12
C GLU A 1113 -55.75 8.99 -5.85
#